data_AF-A0A954MMY4-F1
#
_entry.id   AF-A0A954MMY4-F1
#
_cell.length_a   1.000
_cell.length_b   1.000
_cell.length_c   1.000
_cell.angle_alpha   90.00
_cell.angle_beta   90.00
_cell.angle_gamma   90.00
#
_symmetry.space_group_name_H-M   'P 1'
#
loop_
_entity.id
_entity.type
_entity.pdbx_description
1 polymer ?
#
loop_
_entity_poly.entity_id
_entity_poly.type
_entity_poly.pdbx_seq_one_letter_code
_entity_poly.pdbx_strand_id
1 'polypeptide(L)'
;MKHFNRHIGKHQPLQNPTTRTGSIMVLSAFLLIVLLGFVALAVDISYISLTRTRMQNACDAAALAAAMEITHAVQTAGPNVADVTAYALSEARQRAAEVAALNGVYVDPNVDVEFGQRSTDPNTGAATINWGASPANVVRVSARRSAEDTTAPDGRLKLFFGPVISTNTTNLMTQAAAYVESRDIALVLDFSASMNDDSSFDNVSSLNSVERMALNDNMADIFEILASVRNLGTMSATPQWLRVSESDNIASGTVTFRDTYVDVTTSGEMSGIQLRFSDNSTQTQAASGTSGTFTRSGSSRRITRVTVTVSGKTMATQEPKTITGTTPNGRTANLTFDASDNTVRIVNTTTGENIRKVKVYYDGSNKASNSNHNTDVVEISGDNSYITRIKVRIGNGNNSSWMTIDNPFGSSSSSSGSSSSSTDLVFDDNTTNIKKFMGLTNVSYPWASGSWDDFISHCQSDSTVNNAGYRYKYGGANLVNYLLRNKYYYHYCNDLWRTPHYPFHSVKQGSLLFADFLENLGFGDEMGVVSYDVYARVEQQLDYDGYDIDISDNPVSNRFEEVRQIVRHRQAAHYLGNTNIGGGIHQAKLLLDSSARPGTRPTILVMTDGNPNVTDSGWSFPYNWDWDELFDYDGDGDGDYYTSSSAARYALVRAKEAVDAGYTIHTMTVGSGADPSLMRAIAWLGQGITIEVTGGQSVSDMEAEVMAAFNRIAAFVPPAKLVQPE
;
A
#
# COMPACT_ATOMS: atom_id res chain seq x y z
N MET A 1 -9.98 -7.79 148.10
CA MET A 1 -9.18 -6.60 147.71
C MET A 1 -8.94 -6.65 146.21
N LYS A 2 -9.39 -5.60 145.50
CA LYS A 2 -8.94 -5.09 144.19
C LYS A 2 -8.83 -6.02 142.95
N HIS A 3 -9.68 -5.70 141.97
CA HIS A 3 -9.45 -5.60 140.52
C HIS A 3 -8.23 -6.28 139.87
N PHE A 4 -8.46 -7.00 138.75
CA PHE A 4 -8.03 -6.55 137.41
C PHE A 4 -8.71 -7.34 136.27
N ASN A 5 -9.17 -6.59 135.26
CA ASN A 5 -9.69 -7.05 133.97
C ASN A 5 -8.61 -7.72 133.11
N ARG A 6 -8.96 -8.71 132.29
CA ARG A 6 -8.56 -8.73 130.87
C ARG A 6 -9.48 -9.57 129.98
N HIS A 7 -9.62 -9.06 128.76
CA HIS A 7 -10.66 -9.29 127.78
C HIS A 7 -10.80 -10.69 127.20
N ILE A 8 -12.06 -10.97 126.86
CA ILE A 8 -12.61 -12.04 126.04
C ILE A 8 -12.00 -12.06 124.63
N GLY A 9 -11.55 -13.24 124.22
CA GLY A 9 -11.34 -13.62 122.82
C GLY A 9 -11.61 -15.12 122.68
N LYS A 10 -12.88 -15.52 122.64
CA LYS A 10 -13.26 -16.91 122.35
C LYS A 10 -13.08 -17.14 120.84
N HIS A 11 -12.11 -17.98 120.47
CA HIS A 11 -12.06 -18.59 119.15
C HIS A 11 -13.36 -19.37 118.92
N GLN A 12 -14.17 -18.89 117.97
CA GLN A 12 -15.25 -19.68 117.39
C GLN A 12 -14.64 -20.68 116.38
N PRO A 13 -15.15 -21.93 116.33
CA PRO A 13 -14.73 -22.90 115.33
C PRO A 13 -15.12 -22.41 113.93
N LEU A 14 -14.22 -22.64 112.97
CA LEU A 14 -14.45 -22.38 111.54
C LEU A 14 -15.78 -23.02 111.10
N GLN A 15 -16.70 -22.19 110.62
CA GLN A 15 -17.92 -22.66 109.96
C GLN A 15 -17.52 -23.43 108.69
N ASN A 16 -18.00 -24.67 108.57
CA ASN A 16 -17.94 -25.44 107.33
C ASN A 16 -18.51 -24.60 106.18
N PRO A 17 -17.82 -24.50 105.03
CA PRO A 17 -18.40 -23.86 103.86
C PRO A 17 -19.61 -24.67 103.41
N THR A 18 -20.76 -23.99 103.31
CA THR A 18 -21.96 -24.52 102.68
C THR A 18 -21.62 -25.06 101.29
N THR A 19 -21.87 -26.35 101.06
CA THR A 19 -21.74 -27.00 99.77
C THR A 19 -22.66 -26.32 98.76
N ARG A 20 -22.08 -25.46 97.91
CA ARG A 20 -22.76 -24.89 96.75
C ARG A 20 -23.04 -26.04 95.78
N THR A 21 -24.30 -26.28 95.44
CA THR A 21 -24.70 -27.29 94.47
C THR A 21 -24.13 -26.96 93.09
N GLY A 22 -23.46 -27.93 92.47
CA GLY A 22 -22.72 -27.79 91.20
C GLY A 22 -23.59 -27.60 89.95
N SER A 23 -24.79 -27.01 90.06
CA SER A 23 -25.70 -26.79 88.93
C SER A 23 -25.10 -25.86 87.85
N ILE A 24 -24.27 -24.89 88.25
CA ILE A 24 -23.54 -24.01 87.32
C ILE A 24 -22.51 -24.80 86.50
N MET A 25 -21.88 -25.84 87.06
CA MET A 25 -20.92 -26.67 86.32
C MET A 25 -21.61 -27.43 85.19
N VAL A 26 -22.80 -27.98 85.44
CA VAL A 26 -23.61 -28.69 84.45
C VAL A 26 -24.11 -27.73 83.36
N LEU A 27 -24.61 -26.56 83.74
CA LEU A 27 -25.05 -25.52 82.80
C LEU A 27 -23.89 -24.98 81.96
N SER A 28 -22.72 -24.75 82.57
CA SER A 28 -21.52 -24.26 81.88
C SER A 28 -20.97 -25.29 80.91
N ALA A 29 -20.96 -26.59 81.29
CA ALA A 29 -20.56 -27.67 80.39
C ALA A 29 -21.49 -27.78 79.17
N PHE A 30 -22.81 -27.65 79.38
CA PHE A 30 -23.78 -27.64 78.29
C PHE A 30 -23.63 -26.41 77.38
N LEU A 31 -23.51 -25.20 77.96
CA LEU A 31 -23.31 -23.97 77.21
C LEU A 31 -21.99 -23.96 76.44
N LEU A 32 -20.94 -24.56 76.98
CA LEU A 32 -19.65 -24.69 76.30
C LEU A 32 -19.76 -25.54 75.04
N ILE A 33 -20.54 -26.63 75.07
CA ILE A 33 -20.84 -27.44 73.88
C ILE A 33 -21.60 -26.61 72.84
N VAL A 34 -22.60 -25.84 73.26
CA VAL A 34 -23.38 -24.97 72.37
C VAL A 34 -22.50 -23.88 71.74
N LEU A 35 -21.64 -23.23 72.52
CA LEU A 35 -20.69 -22.22 72.03
C LEU A 35 -19.68 -22.81 71.05
N LEU A 36 -19.15 -24.00 71.32
CA LEU A 36 -18.27 -24.71 70.39
C LEU A 36 -18.99 -25.05 69.08
N GLY A 37 -20.28 -25.42 69.13
CA GLY A 37 -21.12 -25.61 67.95
C GLY A 37 -21.26 -24.34 67.10
N PHE A 38 -21.45 -23.17 67.73
CA PHE A 38 -21.49 -21.90 67.00
C PHE A 38 -20.14 -21.50 66.41
N VAL A 39 -19.02 -21.76 67.10
CA VAL A 39 -17.67 -21.50 66.57
C VAL A 39 -17.38 -22.41 65.37
N ALA A 40 -17.71 -23.70 65.47
CA ALA A 40 -17.60 -24.66 64.37
C ALA A 40 -18.37 -24.19 63.12
N LEU A 41 -19.63 -23.81 63.29
CA LEU A 41 -20.46 -23.26 62.22
C LEU A 41 -19.88 -21.98 61.63
N ALA A 42 -19.40 -21.05 62.48
CA ALA A 42 -18.81 -19.80 62.04
C ALA A 42 -17.53 -20.02 61.21
N VAL A 43 -16.67 -20.96 61.60
CA VAL A 43 -15.44 -21.31 60.87
C VAL A 43 -15.79 -21.90 59.49
N ASP A 44 -16.71 -22.87 59.43
CA ASP A 44 -17.09 -23.48 58.16
C ASP A 44 -17.78 -22.49 57.21
N ILE A 45 -18.71 -21.67 57.70
CA ILE A 45 -19.35 -20.62 56.89
C ILE A 45 -18.31 -19.59 56.40
N SER A 46 -17.37 -19.19 57.26
CA SER A 46 -16.31 -18.26 56.89
C SER A 46 -15.39 -18.86 55.83
N TYR A 47 -15.03 -20.14 55.95
CA TYR A 47 -14.20 -20.83 54.99
C TYR A 47 -14.88 -21.01 53.63
N ILE A 48 -16.18 -21.35 53.63
CA ILE A 48 -17.00 -21.41 52.41
C ILE A 48 -17.05 -20.03 51.74
N SER A 49 -17.33 -18.97 52.51
CA SER A 49 -17.46 -17.60 51.99
C SER A 49 -16.14 -17.07 51.44
N LEU A 50 -15.03 -17.32 52.13
CA LEU A 50 -13.68 -16.97 51.68
C LEU A 50 -13.32 -17.72 50.40
N THR A 51 -13.59 -19.03 50.34
CA THR A 51 -13.30 -19.86 49.16
C THR A 51 -14.12 -19.37 47.96
N ARG A 52 -15.42 -19.10 48.15
CA ARG A 52 -16.28 -18.54 47.11
C ARG A 52 -15.75 -17.19 46.61
N THR A 53 -15.32 -16.30 47.49
CA THR A 53 -14.77 -14.98 47.11
C THR A 53 -13.50 -15.13 46.28
N ARG A 54 -12.59 -16.04 46.68
CA ARG A 54 -11.38 -16.35 45.90
C ARG A 54 -11.70 -16.94 44.53
N MET A 55 -12.67 -17.84 44.47
CA MET A 55 -13.15 -18.42 43.21
C MET A 55 -13.76 -17.36 42.29
N GLN A 56 -14.55 -16.42 42.83
CA GLN A 56 -15.11 -15.32 42.04
C GLN A 56 -14.02 -14.42 41.47
N ASN A 57 -13.06 -13.98 42.29
CA ASN A 57 -11.95 -13.14 41.81
C ASN A 57 -11.12 -13.84 40.72
N ALA A 58 -10.94 -15.16 40.83
CA ALA A 58 -10.26 -15.96 39.81
C ALA A 58 -11.09 -16.05 38.52
N CYS A 59 -12.40 -16.27 38.61
CA CYS A 59 -13.30 -16.24 37.46
C CYS A 59 -13.30 -14.89 36.76
N ASP A 60 -13.37 -13.78 37.51
CA ASP A 60 -13.39 -12.42 36.97
C ASP A 60 -12.10 -12.14 36.19
N ALA A 61 -10.94 -12.44 36.79
CA ALA A 61 -9.64 -12.29 36.14
C ALA A 61 -9.49 -13.20 34.91
N ALA A 62 -9.93 -14.45 35.00
CA ALA A 62 -9.88 -15.41 33.89
C ALA A 62 -10.79 -15.00 32.73
N ALA A 63 -11.99 -14.51 33.01
CA ALA A 63 -12.92 -14.04 31.99
C ALA A 63 -12.37 -12.80 31.26
N LEU A 64 -11.86 -11.81 32.00
CA LEU A 64 -11.24 -10.62 31.41
C LEU A 64 -10.04 -10.98 30.52
N ALA A 65 -9.15 -11.85 31.01
CA ALA A 65 -7.98 -12.29 30.25
C ALA A 65 -8.38 -13.08 28.99
N ALA A 66 -9.36 -13.97 29.10
CA ALA A 66 -9.84 -14.75 27.96
C ALA A 66 -10.50 -13.85 26.90
N ALA A 67 -11.28 -12.83 27.31
CA ALA A 67 -11.90 -11.88 26.38
C ALA A 67 -10.84 -11.07 25.61
N MET A 68 -9.79 -10.61 26.29
CA MET A 68 -8.67 -9.91 25.65
C MET A 68 -7.86 -10.83 24.73
N GLU A 69 -7.68 -12.10 25.11
CA GLU A 69 -6.90 -13.06 24.32
C GLU A 69 -7.53 -13.35 22.95
N ILE A 70 -8.87 -13.27 22.80
CA ILE A 70 -9.52 -13.45 21.49
C ILE A 70 -8.91 -12.49 20.46
N THR A 71 -8.72 -11.23 20.83
CA THR A 71 -8.17 -10.23 19.90
C THR A 71 -6.67 -10.45 19.65
N HIS A 72 -5.92 -10.74 20.72
CA HIS A 72 -4.49 -10.99 20.63
C HIS A 72 -4.17 -12.21 19.75
N ALA A 73 -4.92 -13.31 19.91
CA ALA A 73 -4.73 -14.53 19.14
C ALA A 73 -5.11 -14.36 17.65
N VAL A 74 -6.13 -13.56 17.33
CA VAL A 74 -6.44 -13.18 15.93
C VAL A 74 -5.26 -12.42 15.31
N GLN A 75 -4.61 -11.53 16.07
CA GLN A 75 -3.45 -10.76 15.59
C GLN A 75 -2.20 -11.64 15.35
N THR A 76 -1.94 -12.61 16.23
CA THR A 76 -0.73 -13.45 16.16
C THR A 76 -0.91 -14.70 15.30
N ALA A 77 -2.10 -14.93 14.74
CA ALA A 77 -2.38 -16.07 13.89
C ALA A 77 -1.44 -16.08 12.66
N GLY A 78 -0.63 -17.12 12.54
CA GLY A 78 0.26 -17.27 11.40
C GLY A 78 -0.50 -17.52 10.08
N PRO A 79 0.14 -17.33 8.91
CA PRO A 79 -0.52 -17.44 7.60
C PRO A 79 -1.06 -18.86 7.27
N ASN A 80 -0.71 -19.86 8.09
CA ASN A 80 -1.16 -21.26 7.92
C ASN A 80 -2.41 -21.60 8.74
N VAL A 81 -2.97 -20.65 9.50
CA VAL A 81 -4.19 -20.87 10.29
C VAL A 81 -5.40 -20.83 9.37
N ALA A 82 -6.02 -21.98 9.13
CA ALA A 82 -7.16 -22.11 8.22
C ALA A 82 -8.46 -21.50 8.77
N ASP A 83 -8.64 -21.52 10.10
CA ASP A 83 -9.76 -20.89 10.80
C ASP A 83 -9.23 -20.09 11.99
N VAL A 84 -9.07 -18.78 11.78
CA VAL A 84 -8.54 -17.84 12.76
C VAL A 84 -9.46 -17.71 13.97
N THR A 85 -10.77 -17.82 13.76
CA THR A 85 -11.76 -17.75 14.84
C THR A 85 -11.63 -18.96 15.76
N ALA A 86 -11.58 -20.17 15.20
CA ALA A 86 -11.40 -21.38 15.99
C ALA A 86 -10.07 -21.39 16.76
N TYR A 87 -9.00 -20.91 16.12
CA TYR A 87 -7.70 -20.73 16.78
C TYR A 87 -7.79 -19.77 17.97
N ALA A 88 -8.34 -18.57 17.76
CA ALA A 88 -8.47 -17.56 18.82
C ALA A 88 -9.29 -18.04 20.02
N LEU A 89 -10.41 -18.75 19.77
CA LEU A 89 -11.21 -19.34 20.84
C LEU A 89 -10.45 -20.44 21.59
N SER A 90 -9.57 -21.19 20.93
CA SER A 90 -8.74 -22.21 21.60
C SER A 90 -7.69 -21.58 22.51
N GLU A 91 -7.02 -20.52 22.08
CA GLU A 91 -6.04 -19.79 22.87
C GLU A 91 -6.71 -19.08 24.06
N ALA A 92 -7.88 -18.46 23.84
CA ALA A 92 -8.66 -17.84 24.90
C ALA A 92 -9.09 -18.83 26.00
N ARG A 93 -9.43 -20.09 25.64
CA ARG A 93 -9.70 -21.15 26.61
C ARG A 93 -8.48 -21.46 27.48
N GLN A 94 -7.31 -21.60 26.84
CA GLN A 94 -6.07 -21.88 27.56
C GLN A 94 -5.69 -20.72 28.48
N ARG A 95 -5.83 -19.48 28.00
CA ARG A 95 -5.58 -18.29 28.81
C ARG A 95 -6.49 -18.22 30.03
N ALA A 96 -7.78 -18.54 29.89
CA ALA A 96 -8.70 -18.59 31.02
C ALA A 96 -8.21 -19.57 32.10
N ALA A 97 -7.81 -20.77 31.70
CA ALA A 97 -7.32 -21.80 32.60
C ALA A 97 -5.99 -21.41 33.28
N GLU A 98 -5.07 -20.81 32.53
CA GLU A 98 -3.79 -20.30 33.04
C GLU A 98 -4.02 -19.24 34.13
N VAL A 99 -4.83 -18.22 33.83
CA VAL A 99 -5.09 -17.11 34.77
C VAL A 99 -5.86 -17.58 36.00
N ALA A 100 -6.81 -18.51 35.85
CA ALA A 100 -7.48 -19.12 36.99
C ALA A 100 -6.49 -19.90 37.87
N ALA A 101 -5.57 -20.67 37.27
CA ALA A 101 -4.56 -21.44 37.99
C ALA A 101 -3.56 -20.55 38.74
N LEU A 102 -3.17 -19.40 38.18
CA LEU A 102 -2.36 -18.38 38.87
C LEU A 102 -3.05 -17.83 40.12
N ASN A 103 -4.39 -17.84 40.13
CA ASN A 103 -5.22 -17.47 41.28
C ASN A 103 -5.56 -18.67 42.20
N GLY A 104 -4.97 -19.85 41.96
CA GLY A 104 -5.16 -21.05 42.77
C GLY A 104 -6.51 -21.74 42.57
N VAL A 105 -7.17 -21.50 41.44
CA VAL A 105 -8.49 -22.06 41.10
C VAL A 105 -8.38 -22.87 39.82
N TYR A 106 -8.96 -24.07 39.82
CA TYR A 106 -8.97 -24.93 38.64
C TYR A 106 -10.18 -24.59 37.74
N VAL A 107 -9.92 -24.53 36.43
CA VAL A 107 -10.88 -24.34 35.35
C VAL A 107 -10.51 -25.31 34.24
N ASP A 108 -11.46 -26.11 33.78
CA ASP A 108 -11.27 -26.96 32.60
C ASP A 108 -11.52 -26.12 31.33
N PRO A 109 -10.49 -25.87 30.49
CA PRO A 109 -10.63 -25.02 29.31
C PRO A 109 -11.72 -25.49 28.33
N ASN A 110 -12.06 -26.78 28.30
CA ASN A 110 -13.03 -27.32 27.34
C ASN A 110 -14.47 -27.34 27.85
N VAL A 111 -14.66 -27.29 29.17
CA VAL A 111 -15.98 -27.46 29.81
C VAL A 111 -16.42 -26.18 30.52
N ASP A 112 -15.48 -25.49 31.16
CA ASP A 112 -15.75 -24.35 32.04
C ASP A 112 -15.66 -23.01 31.32
N VAL A 113 -15.25 -23.00 30.06
CA VAL A 113 -15.12 -21.80 29.23
C VAL A 113 -16.08 -21.88 28.03
N GLU A 114 -17.01 -20.94 27.99
CA GLU A 114 -18.03 -20.85 26.95
C GLU A 114 -18.01 -19.47 26.31
N PHE A 115 -18.25 -19.44 24.99
CA PHE A 115 -18.23 -18.21 24.21
C PHE A 115 -19.62 -17.89 23.66
N GLY A 116 -19.87 -16.62 23.41
CA GLY A 116 -21.10 -16.17 22.80
C GLY A 116 -20.93 -14.81 22.12
N GLN A 117 -22.04 -14.32 21.59
CA GLN A 117 -22.13 -13.00 21.01
C GLN A 117 -23.04 -12.12 21.86
N ARG A 118 -22.49 -11.03 22.38
CA ARG A 118 -23.22 -9.95 23.03
C ARG A 118 -23.54 -8.90 21.98
N SER A 119 -24.82 -8.56 21.83
CA SER A 119 -25.29 -7.45 21.01
C SER A 119 -26.08 -6.48 21.88
N THR A 120 -26.04 -5.20 21.52
CA THR A 120 -26.90 -4.17 22.11
C THR A 120 -27.94 -3.78 21.07
N ASP A 121 -29.22 -3.78 21.43
CA ASP A 121 -30.27 -3.23 20.58
C ASP A 121 -30.07 -1.70 20.49
N PRO A 122 -29.84 -1.15 19.28
CA PRO A 122 -29.56 0.26 19.10
C PRO A 122 -30.74 1.18 19.47
N ASN A 123 -31.98 0.67 19.46
CA ASN A 123 -33.18 1.45 19.77
C ASN A 123 -33.51 1.48 21.26
N THR A 124 -33.22 0.39 21.97
CA THR A 124 -33.61 0.22 23.39
C THR A 124 -32.42 0.29 24.35
N GLY A 125 -31.19 0.16 23.84
CA GLY A 125 -29.97 0.07 24.65
C GLY A 125 -29.87 -1.24 25.44
N ALA A 126 -30.80 -2.18 25.25
CA ALA A 126 -30.80 -3.46 25.95
C ALA A 126 -29.73 -4.38 25.35
N ALA A 127 -28.88 -4.93 26.21
CA ALA A 127 -27.87 -5.90 25.80
C ALA A 127 -28.41 -7.33 25.96
N THR A 128 -28.17 -8.17 24.95
CA THR A 128 -28.50 -9.60 24.98
C THR A 128 -27.27 -10.44 24.67
N ILE A 129 -27.13 -11.59 25.32
CA ILE A 129 -26.04 -12.54 25.06
C ILE A 129 -26.60 -13.80 24.42
N ASN A 130 -26.11 -14.15 23.23
CA ASN A 130 -26.39 -15.40 22.56
C ASN A 130 -25.20 -16.36 22.69
N TRP A 131 -25.26 -17.28 23.65
CA TRP A 131 -24.22 -18.28 23.88
C TRP A 131 -24.13 -19.28 22.72
N GLY A 132 -22.91 -19.67 22.34
CA GLY A 132 -22.64 -20.55 21.21
C GLY A 132 -22.70 -19.89 19.83
N ALA A 133 -22.99 -18.58 19.77
CA ALA A 133 -22.91 -17.79 18.54
C ALA A 133 -21.44 -17.47 18.17
N SER A 134 -21.19 -17.34 16.86
CA SER A 134 -19.90 -16.97 16.28
C SER A 134 -20.11 -15.86 15.23
N PRO A 135 -19.21 -14.89 15.10
CA PRO A 135 -18.00 -14.67 15.92
C PRO A 135 -18.35 -14.22 17.35
N ALA A 136 -17.50 -14.60 18.32
CA ALA A 136 -17.75 -14.39 19.74
C ALA A 136 -17.00 -13.18 20.28
N ASN A 137 -17.71 -12.28 20.96
CA ASN A 137 -17.16 -11.10 21.64
C ASN A 137 -17.38 -11.14 23.18
N VAL A 138 -17.99 -12.21 23.69
CA VAL A 138 -18.18 -12.46 25.13
C VAL A 138 -17.76 -13.87 25.50
N VAL A 139 -17.12 -14.01 26.67
CA VAL A 139 -16.69 -15.28 27.25
C VAL A 139 -17.23 -15.41 28.66
N ARG A 140 -17.69 -16.60 29.03
CA ARG A 140 -18.06 -17.00 30.38
C ARG A 140 -17.09 -18.05 30.90
N VAL A 141 -16.57 -17.82 32.10
CA VAL A 141 -15.68 -18.74 32.82
C VAL A 141 -16.36 -19.20 34.11
N SER A 142 -16.44 -20.51 34.31
CA SER A 142 -17.08 -21.14 35.48
C SER A 142 -16.06 -21.91 36.32
N ALA A 143 -15.82 -21.51 37.56
CA ALA A 143 -15.02 -22.34 38.48
C ALA A 143 -15.93 -23.25 39.29
N ARG A 144 -15.67 -24.56 39.26
CA ARG A 144 -16.47 -25.57 39.95
C ARG A 144 -15.64 -26.32 40.99
N ARG A 145 -16.26 -26.58 42.15
CA ARG A 145 -15.81 -27.51 43.17
C ARG A 145 -16.92 -28.52 43.46
N SER A 146 -17.15 -29.43 42.53
CA SER A 146 -18.29 -30.36 42.55
C SER A 146 -17.91 -31.84 42.47
N ALA A 147 -16.65 -32.17 42.13
CA ALA A 147 -16.22 -33.57 41.96
C ALA A 147 -16.24 -34.34 43.29
N GLU A 148 -16.74 -35.57 43.25
CA GLU A 148 -16.82 -36.45 44.41
C GLU A 148 -15.43 -36.79 44.97
N ASP A 149 -14.42 -36.89 44.10
CA ASP A 149 -13.03 -37.02 44.52
C ASP A 149 -12.51 -35.70 45.08
N THR A 150 -12.49 -35.60 46.40
CA THR A 150 -11.99 -34.43 47.13
C THR A 150 -10.48 -34.18 46.99
N THR A 151 -9.73 -35.05 46.33
CA THR A 151 -8.30 -34.85 46.01
C THR A 151 -8.09 -34.28 44.61
N ALA A 152 -9.11 -34.29 43.76
CA ALA A 152 -9.09 -33.66 42.46
C ALA A 152 -9.06 -32.12 42.57
N PRO A 153 -8.51 -31.41 41.58
CA PRO A 153 -8.47 -29.94 41.56
C PRO A 153 -9.85 -29.28 41.70
N ASP A 154 -10.91 -29.89 41.16
CA ASP A 154 -12.32 -29.49 41.23
C ASP A 154 -13.11 -30.26 42.30
N GLY A 155 -12.41 -30.93 43.23
CA GLY A 155 -13.01 -31.70 44.32
C GLY A 155 -13.85 -30.83 45.27
N ARG A 156 -14.96 -31.39 45.76
CA ARG A 156 -15.85 -30.73 46.73
C ARG A 156 -15.06 -30.18 47.92
N LEU A 157 -15.46 -29.01 48.42
CA LEU A 157 -14.78 -28.34 49.52
C LEU A 157 -14.98 -29.14 50.81
N LYS A 158 -13.89 -29.62 51.42
CA LYS A 158 -13.92 -30.28 52.73
C LYS A 158 -14.20 -29.25 53.83
N LEU A 159 -15.17 -29.54 54.68
CA LEU A 159 -15.49 -28.72 55.85
C LEU A 159 -14.67 -29.19 57.07
N PHE A 160 -14.36 -28.27 57.98
CA PHE A 160 -13.58 -28.58 59.17
C PHE A 160 -14.43 -29.25 60.24
N PHE A 161 -15.66 -28.75 60.45
CA PHE A 161 -16.55 -29.22 61.52
C PHE A 161 -17.90 -29.75 61.02
N GLY A 162 -18.23 -29.57 59.74
CA GLY A 162 -19.37 -30.18 59.06
C GLY A 162 -19.55 -31.69 59.29
N PRO A 163 -18.48 -32.51 59.42
CA PRO A 163 -18.62 -33.93 59.79
C PRO A 163 -19.38 -34.20 61.10
N VAL A 164 -19.40 -33.24 62.04
CA VAL A 164 -20.12 -33.36 63.32
C VAL A 164 -21.64 -33.46 63.12
N ILE A 165 -22.15 -32.94 61.99
CA ILE A 165 -23.57 -32.99 61.60
C ILE A 165 -23.79 -33.79 60.29
N SER A 166 -22.87 -34.70 59.94
CA SER A 166 -22.93 -35.58 58.76
C SER A 166 -22.78 -34.89 57.38
N THR A 167 -22.28 -33.66 57.32
CA THR A 167 -21.98 -32.95 56.06
C THR A 167 -20.47 -32.73 55.91
N ASN A 168 -19.78 -33.69 55.30
CA ASN A 168 -18.31 -33.67 55.21
C ASN A 168 -17.77 -32.70 54.15
N THR A 169 -18.59 -32.37 53.15
CA THR A 169 -18.20 -31.56 52.00
C THR A 169 -19.34 -30.66 51.54
N THR A 170 -19.01 -29.65 50.75
CA THR A 170 -19.99 -28.79 50.08
C THR A 170 -19.57 -28.48 48.65
N ASN A 171 -20.57 -28.26 47.78
CA ASN A 171 -20.35 -27.88 46.39
C ASN A 171 -20.24 -26.37 46.29
N LEU A 172 -19.28 -25.88 45.52
CA LEU A 172 -19.19 -24.45 45.18
C LEU A 172 -19.09 -24.27 43.67
N MET A 173 -19.75 -23.25 43.18
CA MET A 173 -19.65 -22.79 41.80
C MET A 173 -19.67 -21.27 41.81
N THR A 174 -18.77 -20.67 41.03
CA THR A 174 -18.76 -19.24 40.72
C THR A 174 -18.60 -19.09 39.22
N GLN A 175 -19.08 -17.96 38.70
CA GLN A 175 -19.09 -17.68 37.28
C GLN A 175 -18.79 -16.21 37.06
N ALA A 176 -18.09 -15.90 35.98
CA ALA A 176 -17.92 -14.54 35.51
C ALA A 176 -18.03 -14.53 33.99
N ALA A 177 -18.58 -13.45 33.44
CA ALA A 177 -18.55 -13.20 32.02
C ALA A 177 -17.84 -11.88 31.75
N ALA A 178 -17.08 -11.82 30.66
CA ALA A 178 -16.43 -10.62 30.20
C ALA A 178 -16.60 -10.48 28.69
N TYR A 179 -16.71 -9.25 28.21
CA TYR A 179 -16.89 -8.95 26.80
C TYR A 179 -15.98 -7.81 26.35
N VAL A 180 -15.72 -7.77 25.04
CA VAL A 180 -15.04 -6.68 24.36
C VAL A 180 -16.12 -5.80 23.71
N GLU A 181 -16.09 -4.50 23.98
CA GLU A 181 -17.01 -3.52 23.37
C GLU A 181 -16.70 -3.34 21.88
N SER A 182 -17.75 -3.18 21.07
CA SER A 182 -17.62 -2.76 19.68
C SER A 182 -17.19 -1.30 19.59
N ARG A 183 -16.57 -0.95 18.48
CA ARG A 183 -16.08 0.39 18.17
C ARG A 183 -16.88 1.01 17.03
N ASP A 184 -17.06 2.32 17.11
CA ASP A 184 -17.42 3.15 15.97
C ASP A 184 -16.15 3.87 15.54
N ILE A 185 -15.65 3.54 14.36
CA ILE A 185 -14.31 3.96 13.91
C ILE A 185 -14.44 4.99 12.79
N ALA A 186 -13.83 6.15 12.97
CA ALA A 186 -13.60 7.09 11.89
C ALA A 186 -12.15 6.95 11.40
N LEU A 187 -11.99 6.42 10.19
CA LEU A 187 -10.71 6.37 9.50
C LEU A 187 -10.47 7.71 8.80
N VAL A 188 -9.45 8.45 9.24
CA VAL A 188 -9.13 9.81 8.79
C VAL A 188 -7.90 9.77 7.90
N LEU A 189 -8.11 9.89 6.60
CA LEU A 189 -7.10 9.68 5.57
C LEU A 189 -6.62 11.00 4.94
N ASP A 190 -5.30 11.14 4.84
CA ASP A 190 -4.66 12.24 4.14
C ASP A 190 -4.79 12.08 2.62
N PHE A 191 -5.50 13.01 1.99
CA PHE A 191 -5.66 13.09 0.54
C PHE A 191 -4.93 14.30 -0.03
N SER A 192 -3.96 14.88 0.69
CA SER A 192 -3.16 15.99 0.20
C SER A 192 -2.20 15.58 -0.94
N ALA A 193 -1.54 16.56 -1.56
CA ALA A 193 -0.65 16.30 -2.70
C ALA A 193 0.70 15.68 -2.29
N SER A 194 1.13 15.87 -1.04
CA SER A 194 2.38 15.28 -0.52
C SER A 194 2.37 13.76 -0.59
N MET A 195 1.19 13.14 -0.55
CA MET A 195 0.97 11.71 -0.69
C MET A 195 1.42 11.10 -2.04
N ASN A 196 2.05 11.90 -2.92
CA ASN A 196 2.71 11.49 -4.15
C ASN A 196 4.26 11.57 -4.10
N ASP A 197 4.84 12.16 -3.05
CA ASP A 197 6.22 12.65 -3.05
C ASP A 197 7.25 11.51 -3.12
N ASP A 198 6.92 10.32 -2.59
CA ASP A 198 7.78 9.12 -2.63
C ASP A 198 7.77 8.43 -4.01
N SER A 199 6.88 8.85 -4.92
CA SER A 199 6.83 8.43 -6.34
C SER A 199 7.23 9.56 -7.30
N SER A 200 8.03 10.51 -6.82
CA SER A 200 8.47 11.68 -7.59
C SER A 200 10.00 11.85 -7.59
N PHE A 201 10.52 12.73 -8.45
CA PHE A 201 11.94 13.08 -8.47
C PHE A 201 12.33 14.17 -7.48
N ASP A 202 11.44 14.65 -6.61
CA ASP A 202 11.72 15.77 -5.69
C ASP A 202 12.92 15.53 -4.80
N ASN A 203 12.96 14.34 -4.18
CA ASN A 203 13.98 13.98 -3.21
C ASN A 203 15.05 13.04 -3.81
N VAL A 204 15.13 12.93 -5.13
CA VAL A 204 16.02 11.96 -5.80
C VAL A 204 17.50 12.14 -5.45
N SER A 205 17.90 13.34 -5.03
CA SER A 205 19.28 13.67 -4.62
C SER A 205 19.65 13.19 -3.20
N SER A 206 18.66 12.98 -2.32
CA SER A 206 18.90 12.42 -0.99
C SER A 206 18.86 10.90 -0.96
N LEU A 207 18.37 10.26 -2.04
CA LEU A 207 18.25 8.81 -2.15
C LEU A 207 19.59 8.14 -2.50
N ASN A 208 19.88 7.01 -1.85
CA ASN A 208 20.98 6.11 -2.18
C ASN A 208 20.68 5.30 -3.46
N SER A 209 21.65 4.50 -3.94
CA SER A 209 21.49 3.78 -5.22
C SER A 209 20.38 2.74 -5.23
N VAL A 210 20.09 2.11 -4.09
CA VAL A 210 19.02 1.10 -3.95
C VAL A 210 17.66 1.78 -3.94
N GLU A 211 17.51 2.83 -3.14
CA GLU A 211 16.29 3.65 -3.08
C GLU A 211 15.95 4.28 -4.44
N ARG A 212 16.96 4.76 -5.17
CA ARG A 212 16.77 5.27 -6.54
C ARG A 212 16.34 4.18 -7.51
N MET A 213 16.74 2.92 -7.31
CA MET A 213 16.28 1.82 -8.14
C MET A 213 14.81 1.53 -7.86
N ALA A 214 14.43 1.43 -6.59
CA ALA A 214 13.04 1.23 -6.17
C ALA A 214 12.10 2.34 -6.67
N LEU A 215 12.54 3.61 -6.61
CA LEU A 215 11.79 4.73 -7.18
C LEU A 215 11.57 4.55 -8.69
N ASN A 216 12.61 4.22 -9.45
CA ASN A 216 12.49 4.05 -10.89
C ASN A 216 11.60 2.85 -11.28
N ASP A 217 11.67 1.76 -10.52
CA ASP A 217 10.81 0.59 -10.71
C ASP A 217 9.34 0.96 -10.44
N ASN A 218 9.07 1.65 -9.33
CA ASN A 218 7.72 2.14 -9.03
C ASN A 218 7.17 3.10 -10.10
N MET A 219 8.01 4.00 -10.62
CA MET A 219 7.62 4.89 -11.71
C MET A 219 7.34 4.13 -13.02
N ALA A 220 8.01 3.01 -13.25
CA ALA A 220 7.70 2.13 -14.36
C ALA A 220 6.35 1.44 -14.16
N ASP A 221 6.06 0.90 -12.97
CA ASP A 221 4.77 0.27 -12.65
C ASP A 221 3.59 1.25 -12.84
N ILE A 222 3.72 2.48 -12.35
CA ILE A 222 2.73 3.54 -12.53
C ILE A 222 2.52 3.81 -14.03
N PHE A 223 3.60 3.95 -14.80
CA PHE A 223 3.52 4.20 -16.24
C PHE A 223 2.85 3.05 -16.98
N GLU A 224 3.19 1.80 -16.67
CA GLU A 224 2.64 0.61 -17.33
C GLU A 224 1.13 0.48 -17.09
N ILE A 225 0.67 0.77 -15.88
CA ILE A 225 -0.77 0.83 -15.59
C ILE A 225 -1.46 1.92 -16.41
N LEU A 226 -0.90 3.14 -16.47
CA LEU A 226 -1.46 4.21 -17.29
C LEU A 226 -1.48 3.87 -18.78
N ALA A 227 -0.41 3.23 -19.29
CA ALA A 227 -0.31 2.78 -20.68
C ALA A 227 -1.28 1.63 -20.99
N SER A 228 -1.72 0.86 -19.99
CA SER A 228 -2.73 -0.18 -20.16
C SER A 228 -4.16 0.38 -20.34
N VAL A 229 -4.43 1.57 -19.81
CA VAL A 229 -5.77 2.21 -19.85
C VAL A 229 -5.87 3.37 -20.85
N ARG A 230 -4.74 3.93 -21.31
CA ARG A 230 -4.67 5.04 -22.28
C ARG A 230 -3.64 4.76 -23.38
N ASN A 231 -3.89 5.32 -24.57
CA ASN A 231 -2.91 5.31 -25.64
C ASN A 231 -1.82 6.38 -25.37
N LEU A 232 -0.64 5.93 -24.96
CA LEU A 232 0.53 6.78 -24.69
C LEU A 232 1.62 6.67 -25.78
N GLY A 233 1.25 6.23 -26.99
CA GLY A 233 2.16 6.06 -28.11
C GLY A 233 3.09 4.84 -27.95
N THR A 234 4.33 4.98 -28.42
CA THR A 234 5.39 3.96 -28.33
C THR A 234 6.42 4.31 -27.27
N MET A 235 6.01 5.07 -26.26
CA MET A 235 6.87 5.54 -25.19
C MET A 235 7.36 4.37 -24.31
N SER A 236 8.66 4.32 -24.03
CA SER A 236 9.24 3.35 -23.09
C SER A 236 9.11 3.85 -21.65
N ALA A 237 8.93 2.94 -20.69
CA ALA A 237 8.90 3.27 -19.26
C ALA A 237 10.16 4.04 -18.82
N THR A 238 11.34 3.59 -19.23
CA THR A 238 12.60 4.29 -18.95
C THR A 238 12.84 5.44 -19.94
N PRO A 239 13.04 6.69 -19.48
CA PRO A 239 13.33 7.82 -20.35
C PRO A 239 14.54 7.61 -21.27
N GLN A 240 14.33 7.80 -22.58
CA GLN A 240 15.35 7.64 -23.62
C GLN A 240 15.73 8.98 -24.25
N TRP A 241 16.97 9.09 -24.72
CA TRP A 241 17.41 10.25 -25.50
C TRP A 241 16.67 10.32 -26.83
N LEU A 242 16.37 11.53 -27.29
CA LEU A 242 15.77 11.74 -28.61
C LEU A 242 16.66 11.14 -29.70
N ARG A 243 16.08 10.23 -30.48
CA ARG A 243 16.70 9.64 -31.67
C ARG A 243 15.90 10.04 -32.91
N VAL A 244 16.54 10.75 -33.82
CA VAL A 244 15.95 11.21 -35.08
C VAL A 244 16.62 10.48 -36.23
N SER A 245 15.82 9.91 -37.13
CA SER A 245 16.31 9.26 -38.35
C SER A 245 15.76 9.98 -39.58
N GLU A 246 16.64 10.26 -40.52
CA GLU A 246 16.34 10.95 -41.77
C GLU A 246 16.99 10.19 -42.93
N SER A 247 16.38 10.29 -44.11
CA SER A 247 16.85 9.63 -45.32
C SER A 247 16.38 10.38 -46.56
N ASP A 248 17.22 10.38 -47.58
CA ASP A 248 16.86 10.76 -48.94
C ASP A 248 17.27 9.68 -49.94
N ASN A 249 17.30 10.03 -51.22
CA ASN A 249 17.68 9.12 -52.31
C ASN A 249 19.21 8.89 -52.44
N ILE A 250 20.03 9.49 -51.57
CA ILE A 250 21.49 9.43 -51.60
C ILE A 250 22.02 8.74 -50.34
N ALA A 251 21.51 9.11 -49.17
CA ALA A 251 21.98 8.59 -47.88
C ALA A 251 20.86 8.57 -46.81
N SER A 252 21.10 7.77 -45.77
CA SER A 252 20.31 7.81 -44.54
C SER A 252 21.21 8.02 -43.33
N GLY A 253 20.62 8.48 -42.24
CA GLY A 253 21.34 8.71 -41.01
C GLY A 253 20.43 8.74 -39.79
N THR A 254 21.07 8.69 -38.64
CA THR A 254 20.43 8.74 -37.34
C THR A 254 21.27 9.60 -36.41
N VAL A 255 20.63 10.52 -35.69
CA VAL A 255 21.24 11.35 -34.66
C VAL A 255 20.55 11.09 -33.33
N THR A 256 21.34 10.79 -32.30
CA THR A 256 20.88 10.75 -30.91
C THR A 256 21.35 12.01 -30.19
N PHE A 257 20.42 12.82 -29.69
CA PHE A 257 20.71 14.07 -29.00
C PHE A 257 20.95 13.82 -27.51
N ARG A 258 22.12 14.20 -26.99
CA ARG A 258 22.55 13.97 -25.59
C ARG A 258 22.97 15.25 -24.89
N ASP A 259 22.10 16.27 -24.95
CA ASP A 259 22.25 17.62 -24.40
C ASP A 259 23.51 18.39 -24.88
N THR A 260 24.68 17.94 -24.40
CA THR A 260 25.99 18.54 -24.68
C THR A 260 26.71 17.93 -25.87
N TYR A 261 26.30 16.75 -26.33
CA TYR A 261 26.87 16.08 -27.49
C TYR A 261 25.80 15.33 -28.28
N VAL A 262 26.16 14.86 -29.47
CA VAL A 262 25.31 14.03 -30.31
C VAL A 262 26.08 12.81 -30.79
N ASP A 263 25.38 11.67 -30.87
CA ASP A 263 25.89 10.47 -31.53
C ASP A 263 25.25 10.37 -32.92
N VAL A 264 26.08 10.24 -33.95
CA VAL A 264 25.65 10.21 -35.35
C VAL A 264 26.04 8.87 -35.97
N THR A 265 25.15 8.30 -36.78
CA THR A 265 25.42 7.13 -37.62
C THR A 265 24.79 7.35 -38.99
N THR A 266 25.52 7.07 -40.06
CA THR A 266 25.12 7.32 -41.45
C THR A 266 25.35 6.12 -42.35
N SER A 267 24.61 6.00 -43.45
CA SER A 267 24.76 4.93 -44.43
C SER A 267 26.03 5.04 -45.29
N GLY A 268 26.63 6.24 -45.36
CA GLY A 268 27.85 6.53 -46.10
C GLY A 268 28.84 7.38 -45.28
N GLU A 269 30.02 7.65 -45.84
CA GLU A 269 31.08 8.39 -45.13
C GLU A 269 30.69 9.87 -44.91
N MET A 270 30.79 10.31 -43.66
CA MET A 270 30.63 11.73 -43.30
C MET A 270 31.86 12.52 -43.75
N SER A 271 31.64 13.74 -44.25
CA SER A 271 32.71 14.67 -44.65
C SER A 271 32.67 15.99 -43.87
N GLY A 272 31.57 16.27 -43.17
CA GLY A 272 31.42 17.44 -42.31
C GLY A 272 30.17 17.34 -41.46
N ILE A 273 30.21 17.98 -40.29
CA ILE A 273 29.04 18.13 -39.42
C ILE A 273 28.95 19.58 -38.94
N GLN A 274 27.73 20.12 -38.95
CA GLN A 274 27.41 21.41 -38.38
C GLN A 274 26.39 21.23 -37.26
N LEU A 275 26.74 21.72 -36.08
CA LEU A 275 25.85 21.81 -34.92
C LEU A 275 25.27 23.22 -34.87
N ARG A 276 23.95 23.36 -34.79
CA ARG A 276 23.27 24.63 -34.46
C ARG A 276 22.78 24.59 -33.02
N PHE A 277 22.99 25.68 -32.31
CA PHE A 277 22.67 25.80 -30.90
C PHE A 277 21.38 26.57 -30.62
N SER A 278 20.94 26.56 -29.36
CA SER A 278 19.73 27.24 -28.86
C SER A 278 19.73 28.76 -29.02
N ASP A 279 20.90 29.39 -29.16
CA ASP A 279 21.06 30.82 -29.45
C ASP A 279 21.17 31.12 -30.96
N ASN A 280 20.88 30.12 -31.79
CA ASN A 280 21.04 30.11 -33.25
C ASN A 280 22.50 30.18 -33.75
N SER A 281 23.51 30.21 -32.88
CA SER A 281 24.90 30.11 -33.30
C SER A 281 25.22 28.69 -33.82
N THR A 282 26.24 28.58 -34.66
CA THR A 282 26.64 27.30 -35.28
C THR A 282 28.10 26.96 -35.02
N GLN A 283 28.42 25.67 -34.97
CA GLN A 283 29.78 25.14 -34.91
C GLN A 283 29.95 24.02 -35.94
N THR A 284 30.94 24.14 -36.82
CA THR A 284 31.33 23.08 -37.74
C THR A 284 32.47 22.26 -37.15
N GLN A 285 32.41 20.95 -37.31
CA GLN A 285 33.47 20.01 -36.90
C GLN A 285 33.83 19.11 -38.09
N ALA A 286 35.10 18.68 -38.13
CA ALA A 286 35.50 17.64 -39.05
C ALA A 286 34.82 16.31 -38.65
N ALA A 287 34.29 15.60 -39.64
CA ALA A 287 33.67 14.29 -39.47
C ALA A 287 34.30 13.32 -40.47
N SER A 288 34.45 12.07 -40.09
CA SER A 288 35.00 11.00 -40.92
C SER A 288 34.38 9.65 -40.54
N GLY A 289 34.33 8.71 -41.46
CA GLY A 289 33.71 7.40 -41.24
C GLY A 289 32.18 7.46 -41.23
N THR A 290 31.54 6.37 -40.82
CA THR A 290 30.07 6.20 -40.85
C THR A 290 29.39 6.39 -39.50
N SER A 291 30.17 6.66 -38.44
CA SER A 291 29.63 7.00 -37.12
C SER A 291 30.61 7.87 -36.34
N GLY A 292 30.09 8.63 -35.37
CA GLY A 292 30.90 9.49 -34.53
C GLY A 292 30.11 10.21 -33.44
N THR A 293 30.82 10.67 -32.41
CA THR A 293 30.28 11.49 -31.33
C THR A 293 30.82 12.91 -31.44
N PHE A 294 29.94 13.91 -31.46
CA PHE A 294 30.29 15.31 -31.66
C PHE A 294 29.78 16.18 -30.52
N THR A 295 30.71 16.85 -29.84
CA THR A 295 30.44 17.62 -28.62
C THR A 295 30.43 19.12 -28.91
N ARG A 296 29.53 19.85 -28.26
CA ARG A 296 29.50 21.31 -28.36
C ARG A 296 30.72 21.98 -27.73
N SER A 297 31.07 23.17 -28.22
CA SER A 297 32.02 24.08 -27.56
C SER A 297 31.31 24.98 -26.53
N GLY A 298 31.97 25.27 -25.40
CA GLY A 298 31.43 26.14 -24.33
C GLY A 298 30.43 25.46 -23.39
N SER A 299 29.89 26.17 -22.39
CA SER A 299 29.19 25.56 -21.24
C SER A 299 27.66 25.75 -21.18
N SER A 300 27.05 26.68 -21.92
CA SER A 300 25.63 27.08 -21.70
C SER A 300 24.65 26.87 -22.86
N ARG A 301 25.07 26.31 -24.00
CA ARG A 301 24.24 26.27 -25.23
C ARG A 301 23.76 24.84 -25.53
N ARG A 302 22.48 24.62 -25.81
CA ARG A 302 21.95 23.28 -26.20
C ARG A 302 22.10 23.07 -27.70
N ILE A 303 22.40 21.84 -28.15
CA ILE A 303 22.36 21.47 -29.57
C ILE A 303 20.89 21.31 -29.99
N THR A 304 20.42 22.07 -30.98
CA THR A 304 19.03 22.07 -31.45
C THR A 304 18.85 21.53 -32.86
N ARG A 305 19.90 21.59 -33.68
CA ARG A 305 19.93 21.02 -35.03
C ARG A 305 21.30 20.48 -35.36
N VAL A 306 21.33 19.39 -36.10
CA VAL A 306 22.53 18.76 -36.64
C VAL A 306 22.38 18.62 -38.13
N THR A 307 23.34 19.15 -38.89
CA THR A 307 23.44 18.93 -40.34
C THR A 307 24.68 18.12 -40.62
N VAL A 308 24.53 16.97 -41.29
CA VAL A 308 25.63 16.06 -41.60
C VAL A 308 25.75 15.93 -43.11
N THR A 309 26.93 16.23 -43.64
CA THR A 309 27.24 16.02 -45.05
C THR A 309 27.72 14.59 -45.25
N VAL A 310 26.90 13.78 -45.92
CA VAL A 310 27.12 12.35 -46.13
C VAL A 310 27.40 12.08 -47.61
N SER A 311 28.46 11.34 -47.87
CA SER A 311 28.77 10.84 -49.21
C SER A 311 27.91 9.62 -49.52
N GLY A 312 27.21 9.66 -50.65
CA GLY A 312 26.42 8.55 -51.15
C GLY A 312 26.54 8.39 -52.66
N LYS A 313 25.78 7.45 -53.20
CA LYS A 313 25.62 7.29 -54.64
C LYS A 313 24.19 7.67 -54.99
N THR A 314 24.01 8.60 -55.91
CA THR A 314 22.69 8.88 -56.48
C THR A 314 22.25 7.67 -57.29
N MET A 315 21.21 6.96 -56.84
CA MET A 315 20.60 5.90 -57.63
C MET A 315 19.68 6.56 -58.65
N ALA A 316 19.85 6.20 -59.94
CA ALA A 316 19.13 6.85 -61.02
C ALA A 316 17.62 6.63 -60.88
N THR A 317 16.83 7.70 -60.85
CA THR A 317 15.38 7.64 -61.00
C THR A 317 15.04 7.30 -62.45
N GLN A 318 14.99 6.01 -62.76
CA GLN A 318 14.41 5.50 -64.01
C GLN A 318 13.17 4.68 -63.67
N GLU A 319 12.13 4.83 -64.50
CA GLU A 319 10.91 4.00 -64.41
C GLU A 319 11.28 2.51 -64.38
N PRO A 320 10.62 1.70 -63.52
CA PRO A 320 10.87 0.28 -63.44
C PRO A 320 10.72 -0.40 -64.80
N LYS A 321 11.68 -1.26 -65.15
CA LYS A 321 11.67 -1.99 -66.43
C LYS A 321 11.37 -3.46 -66.20
N THR A 322 10.29 -3.94 -66.81
CA THR A 322 9.93 -5.37 -66.80
C THR A 322 10.49 -6.08 -68.02
N ILE A 323 11.25 -7.15 -67.79
CA ILE A 323 11.72 -8.07 -68.82
C ILE A 323 11.04 -9.43 -68.61
N THR A 324 10.38 -9.94 -69.64
CA THR A 324 9.98 -11.36 -69.69
C THR A 324 11.17 -12.18 -70.18
N GLY A 325 11.67 -13.09 -69.35
CA GLY A 325 12.67 -14.05 -69.81
C GLY A 325 12.08 -15.44 -69.97
N THR A 326 12.73 -16.22 -70.81
CA THR A 326 12.27 -17.55 -71.22
C THR A 326 13.39 -18.55 -70.98
N THR A 327 13.07 -19.66 -70.31
CA THR A 327 13.97 -20.79 -70.17
C THR A 327 14.11 -21.53 -71.52
N PRO A 328 15.18 -22.34 -71.73
CA PRO A 328 15.34 -23.14 -72.95
C PRO A 328 14.15 -24.07 -73.27
N ASN A 329 13.34 -24.41 -72.28
CA ASN A 329 12.17 -25.29 -72.42
C ASN A 329 10.85 -24.51 -72.54
N GLY A 330 10.90 -23.21 -72.85
CA GLY A 330 9.72 -22.39 -73.15
C GLY A 330 8.96 -21.80 -71.95
N ARG A 331 9.39 -22.07 -70.71
CA ARG A 331 8.80 -21.44 -69.51
C ARG A 331 9.24 -20.00 -69.34
N THR A 332 8.37 -19.14 -68.84
CA THR A 332 8.56 -17.69 -68.72
C THR A 332 8.40 -17.18 -67.29
N ALA A 333 9.01 -16.03 -67.00
CA ALA A 333 8.68 -15.18 -65.85
C ALA A 333 8.97 -13.72 -66.19
N ASN A 334 8.23 -12.81 -65.55
CA ASN A 334 8.45 -11.37 -65.64
C ASN A 334 9.32 -10.91 -64.48
N LEU A 335 10.40 -10.21 -64.79
CA LEU A 335 11.31 -9.59 -63.82
C LEU A 335 11.23 -8.08 -63.98
N THR A 336 10.70 -7.39 -62.99
CA THR A 336 10.67 -5.93 -62.92
C THR A 336 11.87 -5.46 -62.12
N PHE A 337 12.80 -4.79 -62.81
CA PHE A 337 13.95 -4.13 -62.20
C PHE A 337 13.55 -2.70 -61.84
N ASP A 338 13.74 -2.30 -60.59
CA ASP A 338 13.57 -0.93 -60.13
C ASP A 338 14.95 -0.33 -59.81
N ALA A 339 15.29 0.74 -60.53
CA ALA A 339 16.58 1.41 -60.39
C ALA A 339 16.60 2.37 -59.19
N SER A 340 15.44 2.78 -58.68
CA SER A 340 15.31 3.77 -57.60
C SER A 340 15.66 3.21 -56.23
N ASP A 341 15.34 1.93 -55.99
CA ASP A 341 15.62 1.20 -54.74
C ASP A 341 16.50 -0.05 -54.95
N ASN A 342 16.97 -0.28 -56.19
CA ASN A 342 17.82 -1.42 -56.57
C ASN A 342 17.20 -2.77 -56.20
N THR A 343 15.89 -2.89 -56.43
CA THR A 343 15.14 -4.14 -56.24
C THR A 343 14.83 -4.82 -57.57
N VAL A 344 14.62 -6.13 -57.50
CA VAL A 344 14.03 -6.90 -58.60
C VAL A 344 12.89 -7.74 -58.08
N ARG A 345 11.72 -7.56 -58.69
CA ARG A 345 10.52 -8.34 -58.41
C ARG A 345 10.24 -9.31 -59.54
N ILE A 346 10.12 -10.58 -59.20
CA ILE A 346 9.89 -11.70 -60.11
C ILE A 346 8.45 -12.17 -59.92
N VAL A 347 7.64 -12.16 -60.99
CA VAL A 347 6.21 -12.49 -60.97
C VAL A 347 5.78 -13.15 -62.28
N ASN A 348 4.51 -13.57 -62.37
CA ASN A 348 3.89 -14.09 -63.59
C ASN A 348 4.69 -15.22 -64.24
N THR A 349 5.04 -16.24 -63.44
CA THR A 349 5.62 -17.47 -63.97
C THR A 349 4.62 -18.18 -64.90
N THR A 350 5.10 -19.04 -65.81
CA THR A 350 4.22 -19.92 -66.58
C THR A 350 3.25 -20.65 -65.65
N THR A 351 1.96 -20.62 -65.99
CA THR A 351 0.87 -21.15 -65.16
C THR A 351 1.19 -22.55 -64.62
N GLY A 352 1.22 -22.67 -63.29
CA GLY A 352 1.50 -23.94 -62.59
C GLY A 352 2.98 -24.21 -62.29
N GLU A 353 3.90 -23.29 -62.57
CA GLU A 353 5.33 -23.44 -62.29
C GLU A 353 5.83 -22.47 -61.19
N ASN A 354 6.57 -22.99 -60.21
CA ASN A 354 7.17 -22.19 -59.14
C ASN A 354 8.61 -21.77 -59.47
N ILE A 355 9.03 -20.63 -58.90
CA ILE A 355 10.44 -20.23 -58.79
C ILE A 355 11.10 -21.14 -57.75
N ARG A 356 12.13 -21.88 -58.17
CA ARG A 356 12.86 -22.83 -57.32
C ARG A 356 14.10 -22.25 -56.71
N LYS A 357 14.85 -21.48 -57.51
CA LYS A 357 16.11 -20.86 -57.09
C LYS A 357 16.32 -19.55 -57.82
N VAL A 358 16.90 -18.59 -57.12
CA VAL A 358 17.37 -17.34 -57.73
C VAL A 358 18.84 -17.14 -57.42
N LYS A 359 19.60 -16.78 -58.45
CA LYS A 359 20.99 -16.32 -58.32
C LYS A 359 21.09 -14.87 -58.71
N VAL A 360 21.69 -14.06 -57.85
CA VAL A 360 21.84 -12.62 -58.06
C VAL A 360 23.32 -12.32 -58.18
N TYR A 361 23.71 -11.63 -59.24
CA TYR A 361 25.06 -11.18 -59.50
C TYR A 361 25.13 -9.67 -59.25
N TYR A 362 26.21 -9.23 -58.60
CA TYR A 362 26.40 -7.85 -58.19
C TYR A 362 27.58 -7.20 -58.92
N ASP A 363 27.67 -5.88 -58.93
CA ASP A 363 28.82 -5.18 -59.49
C ASP A 363 30.10 -5.46 -58.68
N GLY A 364 31.24 -5.58 -59.38
CA GLY A 364 32.54 -5.88 -58.74
C GLY A 364 32.71 -7.31 -58.18
N SER A 365 31.69 -8.16 -58.26
CA SER A 365 31.68 -9.53 -57.72
C SER A 365 31.39 -10.58 -58.80
N ASN A 366 32.33 -11.51 -59.03
CA ASN A 366 32.09 -12.72 -59.84
C ASN A 366 31.29 -13.80 -59.06
N LYS A 367 30.92 -13.55 -57.80
CA LYS A 367 30.16 -14.48 -56.95
C LYS A 367 28.68 -14.08 -56.94
N ALA A 368 27.81 -15.07 -57.08
CA ALA A 368 26.37 -14.87 -56.99
C ALA A 368 25.83 -15.28 -55.62
N SER A 369 24.96 -14.46 -55.02
CA SER A 369 24.12 -14.91 -53.90
C SER A 369 23.09 -15.90 -54.44
N ASN A 370 22.77 -16.95 -53.67
CA ASN A 370 21.94 -18.04 -54.15
C ASN A 370 20.89 -18.39 -53.10
N SER A 371 19.62 -18.19 -53.43
CA SER A 371 18.47 -18.44 -52.55
C SER A 371 17.54 -19.48 -53.15
N ASN A 372 16.99 -20.37 -52.31
CA ASN A 372 15.97 -21.34 -52.72
C ASN A 372 14.60 -20.77 -52.41
N HIS A 373 13.64 -21.00 -53.33
CA HIS A 373 12.27 -20.52 -53.24
C HIS A 373 11.31 -21.66 -53.62
N ASN A 374 10.03 -21.51 -53.27
CA ASN A 374 8.96 -22.39 -53.75
C ASN A 374 7.65 -21.61 -53.88
N THR A 375 7.73 -20.48 -54.57
CA THR A 375 6.63 -19.52 -54.79
C THR A 375 6.71 -19.02 -56.23
N ASP A 376 5.63 -18.46 -56.74
CA ASP A 376 5.51 -17.78 -58.02
C ASP A 376 5.90 -16.29 -57.96
N VAL A 377 6.11 -15.73 -56.76
CA VAL A 377 6.54 -14.34 -56.54
C VAL A 377 7.78 -14.26 -55.65
N VAL A 378 8.82 -13.56 -56.10
CA VAL A 378 10.04 -13.32 -55.31
C VAL A 378 10.48 -11.88 -55.48
N GLU A 379 10.81 -11.20 -54.38
CA GLU A 379 11.38 -9.86 -54.39
C GLU A 379 12.78 -9.87 -53.79
N ILE A 380 13.71 -9.18 -54.42
CA ILE A 380 15.14 -9.22 -54.11
C ILE A 380 15.66 -7.78 -54.05
N SER A 381 16.24 -7.39 -52.91
CA SER A 381 16.97 -6.13 -52.78
C SER A 381 18.48 -6.34 -53.00
N GLY A 382 19.14 -5.34 -53.56
CA GLY A 382 20.56 -5.38 -53.85
C GLY A 382 21.51 -5.28 -52.63
N ASP A 383 21.00 -4.95 -51.44
CA ASP A 383 21.77 -4.84 -50.18
C ASP A 383 23.09 -4.04 -50.35
N ASN A 384 22.96 -2.75 -50.68
CA ASN A 384 24.04 -1.81 -50.99
C ASN A 384 24.95 -2.16 -52.20
N SER A 385 24.68 -3.25 -52.93
CA SER A 385 25.42 -3.65 -54.13
C SER A 385 24.51 -3.69 -55.35
N TYR A 386 24.97 -3.23 -56.51
CA TYR A 386 24.09 -3.10 -57.67
C TYR A 386 23.86 -4.44 -58.35
N ILE A 387 22.59 -4.80 -58.58
CA ILE A 387 22.25 -6.07 -59.23
C ILE A 387 22.55 -5.96 -60.73
N THR A 388 23.53 -6.71 -61.24
CA THR A 388 23.93 -6.68 -62.65
C THR A 388 23.22 -7.73 -63.49
N ARG A 389 22.87 -8.86 -62.88
CA ARG A 389 22.25 -10.00 -63.56
C ARG A 389 21.49 -10.87 -62.56
N ILE A 390 20.37 -11.42 -63.00
CA ILE A 390 19.63 -12.43 -62.26
C ILE A 390 19.51 -13.71 -63.10
N LYS A 391 19.70 -14.85 -62.44
CA LYS A 391 19.29 -16.14 -62.98
C LYS A 391 18.14 -16.70 -62.15
N VAL A 392 17.08 -17.11 -62.82
CA VAL A 392 15.90 -17.70 -62.18
C VAL A 392 15.76 -19.14 -62.65
N ARG A 393 15.57 -20.07 -61.72
CA ARG A 393 15.28 -21.47 -62.03
C ARG A 393 13.79 -21.72 -61.85
N ILE A 394 13.12 -22.08 -62.93
CA ILE A 394 11.67 -22.31 -62.96
C ILE A 394 11.41 -23.76 -63.35
N GLY A 395 10.47 -24.42 -62.66
CA GLY A 395 10.10 -25.80 -62.92
C GLY A 395 9.85 -26.63 -61.66
N ASN A 396 9.34 -27.84 -61.84
CA ASN A 396 9.14 -28.79 -60.74
C ASN A 396 10.18 -29.94 -60.75
N GLY A 397 10.77 -30.23 -59.59
CA GLY A 397 11.75 -31.31 -59.41
C GLY A 397 12.97 -31.23 -60.35
N ASN A 398 13.36 -32.37 -60.93
CA ASN A 398 14.48 -32.48 -61.87
C ASN A 398 14.21 -31.81 -63.22
N ASN A 399 12.96 -31.47 -63.54
CA ASN A 399 12.57 -30.79 -64.78
C ASN A 399 12.50 -29.26 -64.60
N SER A 400 13.57 -28.68 -64.04
CA SER A 400 13.69 -27.23 -63.80
C SER A 400 14.89 -26.64 -64.51
N SER A 401 14.66 -25.52 -65.20
CA SER A 401 15.62 -24.90 -66.12
C SER A 401 15.92 -23.47 -65.73
N TRP A 402 17.16 -23.04 -65.97
CA TRP A 402 17.60 -21.67 -65.70
C TRP A 402 17.26 -20.76 -66.87
N MET A 403 16.78 -19.57 -66.56
CA MET A 403 16.82 -18.39 -67.43
C MET A 403 17.80 -17.38 -66.83
N THR A 404 18.40 -16.55 -67.68
CA THR A 404 19.34 -15.49 -67.29
C THR A 404 18.84 -14.18 -67.89
N ILE A 405 18.71 -13.16 -67.06
CA ILE A 405 18.35 -11.81 -67.48
C ILE A 405 19.41 -10.86 -66.93
N ASP A 406 20.02 -10.10 -67.82
CA ASP A 406 20.88 -8.99 -67.45
C ASP A 406 20.02 -7.79 -67.04
N ASN A 407 20.51 -7.00 -66.08
CA ASN A 407 19.80 -5.80 -65.65
C ASN A 407 19.66 -4.84 -66.86
N PRO A 408 18.45 -4.41 -67.24
CA PRO A 408 18.23 -3.52 -68.39
C PRO A 408 18.89 -2.15 -68.26
N PHE A 409 19.30 -1.78 -67.05
CA PHE A 409 19.97 -0.52 -66.76
C PHE A 409 21.51 -0.62 -66.85
N GLY A 410 22.06 -1.82 -67.11
CA GLY A 410 23.48 -2.05 -67.41
C GLY A 410 24.21 -2.93 -66.39
N SER A 411 25.52 -3.05 -66.55
CA SER A 411 26.40 -3.96 -65.78
C SER A 411 27.05 -3.32 -64.54
N SER A 412 26.63 -2.11 -64.16
CA SER A 412 27.08 -1.38 -62.98
C SER A 412 26.00 -0.37 -62.60
N SER A 413 26.00 0.07 -61.33
CA SER A 413 25.14 1.19 -60.88
C SER A 413 25.36 2.48 -61.68
N SER A 414 26.48 2.55 -62.39
CA SER A 414 26.81 3.58 -63.37
C SER A 414 26.25 3.26 -64.75
N SER A 415 24.96 3.54 -64.94
CA SER A 415 24.59 4.21 -66.18
C SER A 415 25.32 5.57 -66.20
N SER A 416 25.69 6.07 -67.37
CA SER A 416 26.34 7.37 -67.58
C SER A 416 25.54 8.49 -66.89
N GLY A 417 25.85 8.77 -65.62
CA GLY A 417 25.07 9.66 -64.76
C GLY A 417 25.28 9.49 -63.23
N SER A 418 25.88 8.39 -62.74
CA SER A 418 26.13 8.24 -61.29
C SER A 418 27.36 9.03 -60.84
N SER A 419 27.13 10.26 -60.36
CA SER A 419 28.12 11.05 -59.64
C SER A 419 28.24 10.56 -58.19
N SER A 420 29.46 10.53 -57.65
CA SER A 420 29.65 10.63 -56.20
C SER A 420 28.95 11.92 -55.76
N SER A 421 27.86 11.78 -55.02
CA SER A 421 27.03 12.90 -54.59
C SER A 421 27.07 12.97 -53.08
N SER A 422 27.28 14.16 -52.54
CA SER A 422 27.09 14.42 -51.12
C SER A 422 25.70 15.00 -50.91
N THR A 423 25.04 14.58 -49.83
CA THR A 423 23.80 15.20 -49.37
C THR A 423 23.95 15.70 -47.94
N ASP A 424 23.18 16.72 -47.59
CA ASP A 424 23.09 17.24 -46.24
C ASP A 424 21.82 16.70 -45.58
N LEU A 425 21.99 15.75 -44.65
CA LEU A 425 20.89 15.29 -43.81
C LEU A 425 20.73 16.25 -42.63
N VAL A 426 19.50 16.73 -42.40
CA VAL A 426 19.19 17.71 -41.35
C VAL A 426 18.32 17.07 -40.28
N PHE A 427 18.80 17.06 -39.04
CA PHE A 427 18.13 16.48 -37.88
C PHE A 427 17.81 17.59 -36.89
N ASP A 428 16.55 17.67 -36.47
CA ASP A 428 16.07 18.70 -35.54
C ASP A 428 15.64 18.11 -34.20
N ASP A 429 16.14 18.69 -33.09
CA ASP A 429 15.58 18.56 -31.75
C ASP A 429 14.44 19.58 -31.59
N ASN A 430 13.28 19.26 -32.17
CA ASN A 430 12.07 20.06 -32.11
C ASN A 430 10.88 19.22 -31.62
N THR A 431 9.82 19.90 -31.19
CA THR A 431 8.60 19.28 -30.66
C THR A 431 7.99 18.23 -31.60
N THR A 432 8.02 18.46 -32.91
CA THR A 432 7.48 17.53 -33.92
C THR A 432 8.25 16.21 -33.92
N ASN A 433 9.57 16.26 -33.93
CA ASN A 433 10.43 15.07 -33.91
C ASN A 433 10.38 14.35 -32.57
N ILE A 434 10.26 15.09 -31.46
CA ILE A 434 10.08 14.51 -30.12
C ILE A 434 8.75 13.74 -30.05
N LYS A 435 7.64 14.32 -30.54
CA LYS A 435 6.35 13.62 -30.63
C LYS A 435 6.45 12.38 -31.52
N LYS A 436 7.09 12.48 -32.69
CA LYS A 436 7.31 11.35 -33.60
C LYS A 436 8.10 10.22 -32.94
N PHE A 437 9.17 10.56 -32.22
CA PHE A 437 10.02 9.60 -31.49
C PHE A 437 9.23 8.81 -30.44
N MET A 438 8.31 9.47 -29.73
CA MET A 438 7.43 8.82 -28.75
C MET A 438 6.18 8.17 -29.35
N GLY A 439 5.99 8.22 -30.67
CA GLY A 439 4.79 7.69 -31.34
C GLY A 439 3.53 8.53 -31.09
N LEU A 440 3.67 9.81 -30.77
CA LEU A 440 2.59 10.71 -30.34
C LEU A 440 2.03 11.62 -31.44
N THR A 441 2.53 11.55 -32.68
CA THR A 441 2.17 12.49 -33.76
C THR A 441 0.66 12.66 -33.97
N ASN A 442 -0.10 11.56 -33.85
CA ASN A 442 -1.56 11.55 -34.00
C ASN A 442 -2.26 11.06 -32.72
N VAL A 443 -1.58 11.12 -31.58
CA VAL A 443 -2.12 10.68 -30.29
C VAL A 443 -2.55 11.91 -29.52
N SER A 444 -3.85 12.05 -29.26
CA SER A 444 -4.36 13.13 -28.42
C SER A 444 -3.92 12.94 -26.98
N TYR A 445 -3.68 14.05 -26.27
CA TYR A 445 -3.40 14.00 -24.84
C TYR A 445 -4.64 13.46 -24.10
N PRO A 446 -4.52 12.41 -23.27
CA PRO A 446 -5.69 11.64 -22.84
C PRO A 446 -6.45 12.24 -21.65
N TRP A 447 -5.88 13.23 -20.95
CA TRP A 447 -6.45 13.77 -19.72
C TRP A 447 -6.96 15.21 -19.88
N ALA A 448 -7.77 15.67 -18.93
CA ALA A 448 -8.52 16.92 -19.02
C ALA A 448 -7.64 18.18 -18.91
N SER A 449 -6.44 18.08 -18.32
CA SER A 449 -5.53 19.21 -18.14
C SER A 449 -4.10 18.85 -18.51
N GLY A 450 -3.46 19.73 -19.29
CA GLY A 450 -2.10 19.55 -19.79
C GLY A 450 -2.06 19.23 -21.28
N SER A 451 -0.85 19.05 -21.79
CA SER A 451 -0.61 18.70 -23.18
C SER A 451 0.70 17.93 -23.32
N TRP A 452 0.90 17.30 -24.48
CA TRP A 452 2.21 16.73 -24.81
C TRP A 452 3.31 17.78 -24.88
N ASP A 453 2.98 19.04 -25.20
CA ASP A 453 3.95 20.13 -25.27
C ASP A 453 4.39 20.59 -23.87
N ASP A 454 3.46 20.61 -22.92
CA ASP A 454 3.77 20.85 -21.50
C ASP A 454 4.66 19.74 -20.94
N PHE A 455 4.34 18.46 -21.25
CA PHE A 455 5.18 17.32 -20.86
C PHE A 455 6.58 17.38 -21.47
N ILE A 456 6.70 17.75 -22.75
CA ILE A 456 8.00 17.94 -23.40
C ILE A 456 8.76 19.07 -22.70
N SER A 457 8.09 20.17 -22.39
CA SER A 457 8.69 21.29 -21.65
C SER A 457 9.17 20.83 -20.27
N HIS A 458 8.38 20.03 -19.55
CA HIS A 458 8.74 19.42 -18.27
C HIS A 458 10.05 18.62 -18.37
N CYS A 459 10.19 17.74 -19.37
CA CYS A 459 11.42 16.98 -19.62
C CYS A 459 12.66 17.88 -19.87
N GLN A 460 12.45 19.09 -20.36
CA GLN A 460 13.51 20.01 -20.78
C GLN A 460 13.91 21.02 -19.68
N SER A 461 12.96 21.51 -18.89
CA SER A 461 13.17 22.63 -17.97
C SER A 461 13.09 22.27 -16.50
N ASP A 462 12.43 21.17 -16.11
CA ASP A 462 12.20 20.85 -14.70
C ASP A 462 13.50 20.47 -13.97
N SER A 463 13.67 21.04 -12.77
CA SER A 463 14.88 20.84 -11.97
C SER A 463 14.98 19.44 -11.38
N THR A 464 13.85 18.81 -11.01
CA THR A 464 13.81 17.47 -10.42
C THR A 464 14.17 16.42 -11.46
N VAL A 465 13.66 16.57 -12.70
CA VAL A 465 14.05 15.74 -13.85
C VAL A 465 15.55 15.86 -14.14
N ASN A 466 16.10 17.07 -14.03
CA ASN A 466 17.54 17.30 -14.17
C ASN A 466 18.34 16.61 -13.05
N ASN A 467 17.91 16.74 -11.80
CA ASN A 467 18.53 16.09 -10.64
C ASN A 467 18.46 14.55 -10.72
N ALA A 468 17.41 14.01 -11.36
CA ALA A 468 17.28 12.58 -11.64
C ALA A 468 18.22 12.10 -12.77
N GLY A 469 18.81 13.02 -13.56
CA GLY A 469 19.66 12.69 -14.71
C GLY A 469 18.86 12.33 -15.96
N TYR A 470 17.60 12.79 -16.04
CA TYR A 470 16.67 12.51 -17.14
C TYR A 470 16.30 13.74 -17.97
N ARG A 471 17.03 14.85 -17.81
CA ARG A 471 16.85 16.04 -18.65
C ARG A 471 17.04 15.70 -20.12
N TYR A 472 16.12 16.16 -20.97
CA TYR A 472 16.08 15.89 -22.42
C TYR A 472 15.97 14.41 -22.79
N LYS A 473 15.61 13.56 -21.83
CA LYS A 473 15.13 12.20 -22.10
C LYS A 473 13.62 12.21 -22.03
N TYR A 474 13.01 11.34 -22.83
CA TYR A 474 11.57 11.28 -23.00
C TYR A 474 11.12 9.83 -22.77
N GLY A 475 10.14 9.63 -21.89
CA GLY A 475 9.68 8.31 -21.47
C GLY A 475 8.73 8.36 -20.29
N GLY A 476 8.31 7.16 -19.87
CA GLY A 476 7.28 6.95 -18.86
C GLY A 476 7.58 7.56 -17.52
N ALA A 477 8.79 7.38 -16.97
CA ALA A 477 9.12 7.95 -15.66
C ALA A 477 9.02 9.49 -15.64
N ASN A 478 9.48 10.18 -16.70
CA ASN A 478 9.30 11.64 -16.78
C ASN A 478 7.81 12.02 -16.92
N LEU A 479 7.01 11.21 -17.62
CA LEU A 479 5.57 11.44 -17.76
C LEU A 479 4.87 11.28 -16.40
N VAL A 480 5.19 10.21 -15.67
CA VAL A 480 4.69 9.96 -14.31
C VAL A 480 5.07 11.11 -13.38
N ASN A 481 6.33 11.53 -13.38
CA ASN A 481 6.76 12.68 -12.57
C ASN A 481 6.00 13.96 -12.93
N TYR A 482 5.78 14.23 -14.22
CA TYR A 482 4.98 15.37 -14.67
C TYR A 482 3.52 15.28 -14.18
N LEU A 483 2.92 14.08 -14.23
CA LEU A 483 1.56 13.87 -13.74
C LEU A 483 1.46 14.07 -12.23
N LEU A 484 2.33 13.43 -11.46
CA LEU A 484 2.32 13.47 -10.00
C LEU A 484 2.71 14.85 -9.42
N ARG A 485 3.47 15.66 -10.15
CA ARG A 485 3.88 17.00 -9.67
C ARG A 485 3.04 18.14 -10.22
N ASN A 486 2.59 18.05 -11.47
CA ASN A 486 1.94 19.17 -12.16
C ASN A 486 0.47 18.91 -12.47
N LYS A 487 0.03 17.64 -12.54
CA LYS A 487 -1.32 17.22 -12.95
C LYS A 487 -1.95 16.21 -11.98
N TYR A 488 -1.65 16.33 -10.69
CA TYR A 488 -2.02 15.34 -9.67
C TYR A 488 -3.50 15.36 -9.27
N TYR A 489 -4.21 16.47 -9.50
CA TYR A 489 -5.62 16.56 -9.15
C TYR A 489 -6.46 15.55 -9.96
N TYR A 490 -7.47 14.95 -9.35
CA TYR A 490 -8.36 13.99 -10.03
C TYR A 490 -9.02 14.58 -11.28
N HIS A 491 -9.49 15.82 -11.20
CA HIS A 491 -10.10 16.51 -12.35
C HIS A 491 -9.08 16.92 -13.43
N TYR A 492 -7.77 16.80 -13.17
CA TYR A 492 -6.72 16.95 -14.17
C TYR A 492 -6.32 15.61 -14.77
N CYS A 493 -6.08 14.59 -13.93
CA CYS A 493 -5.76 13.22 -14.30
C CYS A 493 -6.58 12.24 -13.45
N ASN A 494 -7.63 11.67 -14.04
CA ASN A 494 -8.61 10.82 -13.37
C ASN A 494 -8.25 9.32 -13.39
N ASP A 495 -6.99 8.98 -13.69
CA ASP A 495 -6.50 7.60 -13.74
C ASP A 495 -5.46 7.29 -12.66
N LEU A 496 -4.98 8.29 -11.90
CA LEU A 496 -3.92 8.06 -10.90
C LEU A 496 -4.40 7.15 -9.76
N TRP A 497 -5.70 7.15 -9.43
CA TRP A 497 -6.26 6.21 -8.44
C TRP A 497 -6.03 4.73 -8.79
N ARG A 498 -5.83 4.40 -10.08
CA ARG A 498 -5.52 3.03 -10.55
C ARG A 498 -4.06 2.64 -10.29
N THR A 499 -3.19 3.61 -10.02
CA THR A 499 -1.74 3.44 -10.00
C THR A 499 -1.19 3.30 -8.58
N PRO A 500 -0.01 2.66 -8.41
CA PRO A 500 0.65 2.49 -7.12
C PRO A 500 1.62 3.65 -6.85
N HIS A 501 1.11 4.88 -6.71
CA HIS A 501 1.92 6.01 -6.24
C HIS A 501 1.94 6.07 -4.71
N TYR A 502 3.11 6.30 -4.14
CA TYR A 502 3.39 6.23 -2.71
C TYR A 502 3.61 7.61 -2.09
N PRO A 503 3.30 7.76 -0.79
CA PRO A 503 2.77 6.73 0.13
C PRO A 503 1.25 6.48 0.03
N PHE A 504 0.52 7.18 -0.85
CA PHE A 504 -0.94 7.01 -0.94
C PHE A 504 -1.39 5.56 -1.16
N HIS A 505 -0.70 4.82 -2.01
CA HIS A 505 -1.05 3.43 -2.30
C HIS A 505 -0.99 2.54 -1.06
N SER A 506 0.05 2.64 -0.23
CA SER A 506 0.17 1.81 0.98
C SER A 506 -0.90 2.15 2.01
N VAL A 507 -1.19 3.43 2.24
CA VAL A 507 -2.29 3.87 3.12
C VAL A 507 -3.63 3.34 2.61
N LYS A 508 -3.84 3.39 1.30
CA LYS A 508 -5.03 2.83 0.66
C LYS A 508 -5.14 1.32 0.90
N GLN A 509 -4.11 0.54 0.60
CA GLN A 509 -4.12 -0.91 0.82
C GLN A 509 -4.33 -1.27 2.29
N GLY A 510 -3.65 -0.58 3.19
CA GLY A 510 -3.81 -0.79 4.63
C GLY A 510 -5.23 -0.48 5.12
N SER A 511 -5.88 0.54 4.55
CA SER A 511 -7.30 0.85 4.83
C SER A 511 -8.25 -0.27 4.39
N LEU A 512 -7.96 -0.92 3.26
CA LEU A 512 -8.74 -2.07 2.78
C LEU A 512 -8.55 -3.28 3.71
N LEU A 513 -7.30 -3.59 4.08
CA LEU A 513 -6.98 -4.67 5.01
C LEU A 513 -7.62 -4.43 6.38
N PHE A 514 -7.66 -3.19 6.84
CA PHE A 514 -8.33 -2.83 8.08
C PHE A 514 -9.82 -3.15 8.02
N ALA A 515 -10.50 -2.79 6.92
CA ALA A 515 -11.91 -3.15 6.72
C ALA A 515 -12.10 -4.68 6.71
N ASP A 516 -11.23 -5.43 6.03
CA ASP A 516 -11.25 -6.91 6.03
C ASP A 516 -11.06 -7.48 7.45
N PHE A 517 -10.15 -6.90 8.24
CA PHE A 517 -9.94 -7.33 9.62
C PHE A 517 -11.18 -7.10 10.48
N LEU A 518 -11.80 -5.92 10.39
CA LEU A 518 -13.02 -5.60 11.15
C LEU A 518 -14.18 -6.52 10.76
N GLU A 519 -14.34 -6.80 9.46
CA GLU A 519 -15.33 -7.73 8.93
C GLU A 519 -15.12 -9.15 9.48
N ASN A 520 -13.87 -9.64 9.50
CA ASN A 520 -13.53 -10.97 9.98
C ASN A 520 -13.56 -11.11 11.51
N LEU A 521 -13.19 -10.06 12.26
CA LEU A 521 -13.25 -10.06 13.73
C LEU A 521 -14.70 -10.16 14.20
N GLY A 522 -15.61 -9.45 13.53
CA GLY A 522 -17.06 -9.56 13.72
C GLY A 522 -17.56 -9.20 15.12
N PHE A 523 -16.82 -8.37 15.86
CA PHE A 523 -17.22 -7.87 17.18
C PHE A 523 -18.36 -6.83 17.13
N GLY A 524 -18.87 -6.52 15.93
CA GLY A 524 -19.88 -5.50 15.70
C GLY A 524 -19.28 -4.10 15.50
N ASP A 525 -17.99 -4.01 15.19
CA ASP A 525 -17.33 -2.76 14.80
C ASP A 525 -18.01 -2.19 13.54
N GLU A 526 -18.19 -0.87 13.52
CA GLU A 526 -18.64 -0.13 12.34
C GLU A 526 -17.60 0.92 12.00
N MET A 527 -17.44 1.20 10.70
CA MET A 527 -16.46 2.17 10.25
C MET A 527 -17.07 3.18 9.28
N GLY A 528 -16.57 4.41 9.37
CA GLY A 528 -16.75 5.44 8.36
C GLY A 528 -15.40 6.03 7.97
N VAL A 529 -15.36 6.68 6.82
CA VAL A 529 -14.12 7.27 6.29
C VAL A 529 -14.28 8.77 6.16
N VAL A 530 -13.28 9.48 6.66
CA VAL A 530 -13.09 10.92 6.47
C VAL A 530 -11.82 11.11 5.67
N SER A 531 -11.88 11.85 4.59
CA SER A 531 -10.68 12.35 3.92
C SER A 531 -10.43 13.80 4.28
N TYR A 532 -9.17 14.23 4.27
CA TYR A 532 -8.84 15.64 4.38
C TYR A 532 -7.79 16.08 3.37
N ASP A 533 -7.92 17.33 2.95
CA ASP A 533 -6.94 18.07 2.18
C ASP A 533 -6.86 19.52 2.71
N VAL A 534 -7.21 20.54 1.90
CA VAL A 534 -7.59 21.86 2.41
C VAL A 534 -8.84 21.76 3.29
N TYR A 535 -9.81 20.93 2.89
CA TYR A 535 -11.05 20.68 3.62
C TYR A 535 -11.19 19.21 3.97
N ALA A 536 -11.89 18.93 5.07
CA ALA A 536 -12.27 17.57 5.44
C ALA A 536 -13.70 17.24 4.99
N ARG A 537 -13.95 15.97 4.67
CA ARG A 537 -15.28 15.48 4.25
C ARG A 537 -15.46 14.00 4.59
N VAL A 538 -16.71 13.58 4.69
CA VAL A 538 -17.08 12.17 4.83
C VAL A 538 -17.09 11.53 3.44
N GLU A 539 -16.34 10.44 3.27
CA GLU A 539 -16.27 9.67 2.03
C GLU A 539 -17.42 8.64 2.02
N GLN A 540 -18.53 9.01 1.37
CA GLN A 540 -19.79 8.26 1.44
C GLN A 540 -20.42 7.90 0.09
N GLN A 541 -19.81 8.34 -1.02
CA GLN A 541 -20.37 8.14 -2.37
C GLN A 541 -19.28 7.77 -3.38
N LEU A 542 -19.65 6.90 -4.34
CA LEU A 542 -18.86 6.59 -5.53
C LEU A 542 -19.80 6.41 -6.72
N ASP A 543 -19.77 7.36 -7.65
CA ASP A 543 -20.70 7.49 -8.79
C ASP A 543 -19.99 7.47 -10.16
N TYR A 544 -18.73 7.03 -10.20
CA TYR A 544 -17.91 6.97 -11.41
C TYR A 544 -17.27 5.60 -11.61
N ASP A 545 -16.68 5.39 -12.79
CA ASP A 545 -16.08 4.12 -13.23
C ASP A 545 -17.05 2.91 -13.21
N GLY A 546 -18.35 3.18 -13.36
CA GLY A 546 -19.40 2.14 -13.40
C GLY A 546 -19.96 1.75 -12.04
N TYR A 547 -19.60 2.45 -10.96
CA TYR A 547 -20.16 2.27 -9.63
C TYR A 547 -21.29 3.27 -9.35
N ASP A 548 -22.24 2.85 -8.52
CA ASP A 548 -23.34 3.66 -7.98
C ASP A 548 -23.52 3.27 -6.51
N ILE A 549 -22.58 3.71 -5.68
CA ILE A 549 -22.54 3.43 -4.25
C ILE A 549 -22.88 4.71 -3.50
N ASP A 550 -23.87 4.62 -2.62
CA ASP A 550 -24.22 5.66 -1.67
C ASP A 550 -24.44 5.03 -0.28
N ILE A 551 -23.67 5.52 0.70
CA ILE A 551 -23.77 5.14 2.11
C ILE A 551 -24.08 6.35 3.01
N SER A 552 -24.52 7.48 2.43
CA SER A 552 -24.78 8.72 3.16
C SER A 552 -25.93 8.64 4.16
N ASP A 553 -26.80 7.64 4.04
CA ASP A 553 -27.87 7.34 4.98
C ASP A 553 -27.35 6.73 6.30
N ASN A 554 -26.26 5.96 6.21
CA ASN A 554 -25.55 5.41 7.37
C ASN A 554 -24.03 5.33 7.11
N PRO A 555 -23.31 6.47 7.21
CA PRO A 555 -21.92 6.57 6.77
C PRO A 555 -20.91 5.88 7.71
N VAL A 556 -21.31 5.56 8.94
CA VAL A 556 -20.57 4.66 9.84
C VAL A 556 -21.37 3.37 9.91
N SER A 557 -20.86 2.31 9.29
CA SER A 557 -21.60 1.04 9.19
C SER A 557 -20.68 -0.15 9.00
N ASN A 558 -21.27 -1.35 8.92
CA ASN A 558 -20.59 -2.60 8.58
C ASN A 558 -20.59 -2.87 7.05
N ARG A 559 -20.87 -1.85 6.23
CA ARG A 559 -20.83 -1.90 4.76
C ARG A 559 -19.38 -1.83 4.26
N PHE A 560 -18.56 -2.77 4.75
CA PHE A 560 -17.12 -2.79 4.54
C PHE A 560 -16.75 -2.86 3.05
N GLU A 561 -17.52 -3.60 2.25
CA GLU A 561 -17.28 -3.69 0.81
C GLU A 561 -17.47 -2.34 0.11
N GLU A 562 -18.55 -1.62 0.41
CA GLU A 562 -18.79 -0.30 -0.14
C GLU A 562 -17.70 0.71 0.29
N VAL A 563 -17.30 0.67 1.55
CA VAL A 563 -16.19 1.50 2.07
C VAL A 563 -14.89 1.17 1.33
N ARG A 564 -14.57 -0.12 1.12
CA ARG A 564 -13.41 -0.55 0.34
C ARG A 564 -13.44 0.01 -1.07
N GLN A 565 -14.58 -0.07 -1.76
CA GLN A 565 -14.70 0.47 -3.12
C GLN A 565 -14.55 1.99 -3.15
N ILE A 566 -15.16 2.72 -2.22
CA ILE A 566 -15.02 4.18 -2.12
C ILE A 566 -13.54 4.55 -1.97
N VAL A 567 -12.85 3.99 -0.98
CA VAL A 567 -11.42 4.30 -0.70
C VAL A 567 -10.52 3.88 -1.86
N ARG A 568 -10.76 2.70 -2.45
CA ARG A 568 -9.97 2.16 -3.57
C ARG A 568 -9.92 3.11 -4.79
N HIS A 569 -11.02 3.80 -5.05
CA HIS A 569 -11.19 4.67 -6.22
C HIS A 569 -10.71 6.11 -5.99
N ARG A 570 -10.12 6.42 -4.83
CA ARG A 570 -9.51 7.73 -4.55
C ARG A 570 -8.02 7.75 -4.89
N GLN A 571 -7.46 8.95 -4.99
CA GLN A 571 -6.04 9.22 -5.27
C GLN A 571 -5.53 10.33 -4.35
N ALA A 572 -4.21 10.45 -4.21
CA ALA A 572 -3.62 11.63 -3.61
C ALA A 572 -4.07 12.90 -4.36
N ALA A 573 -4.32 13.97 -3.61
CA ALA A 573 -4.92 15.20 -4.12
C ALA A 573 -6.19 14.97 -4.95
N HIS A 574 -7.04 14.04 -4.53
CA HIS A 574 -8.31 13.77 -5.22
C HIS A 574 -9.11 15.05 -5.42
N TYR A 575 -9.13 15.94 -4.41
CA TYR A 575 -9.85 17.20 -4.50
C TYR A 575 -8.90 18.41 -4.44
N LEU A 576 -8.12 18.57 -3.36
CA LEU A 576 -7.17 19.68 -3.17
C LEU A 576 -5.81 19.17 -2.63
N GLY A 577 -4.78 20.02 -2.65
CA GLY A 577 -3.38 19.58 -2.45
C GLY A 577 -2.75 19.87 -1.08
N ASN A 578 -3.41 20.59 -0.19
CA ASN A 578 -2.84 20.98 1.11
C ASN A 578 -3.25 20.01 2.24
N THR A 579 -2.67 20.18 3.43
CA THR A 579 -2.77 19.21 4.54
C THR A 579 -3.45 19.85 5.75
N ASN A 580 -4.70 19.47 6.05
CA ASN A 580 -5.51 19.97 7.18
C ASN A 580 -5.88 18.85 8.17
N ILE A 581 -4.88 18.37 8.92
CA ILE A 581 -5.04 17.31 9.93
C ILE A 581 -6.15 17.67 10.94
N GLY A 582 -6.18 18.92 11.42
CA GLY A 582 -7.19 19.36 12.39
C GLY A 582 -8.61 19.32 11.84
N GLY A 583 -8.81 19.69 10.57
CA GLY A 583 -10.10 19.57 9.90
C GLY A 583 -10.54 18.12 9.79
N GLY A 584 -9.61 17.20 9.48
CA GLY A 584 -9.86 15.76 9.45
C GLY A 584 -10.35 15.22 10.80
N ILE A 585 -9.65 15.55 11.89
CA ILE A 585 -10.03 15.14 13.25
C ILE A 585 -11.39 15.73 13.64
N HIS A 586 -11.62 17.01 13.35
CA HIS A 586 -12.88 17.67 13.63
C HIS A 586 -14.06 17.02 12.89
N GLN A 587 -13.90 16.72 11.59
CA GLN A 587 -14.92 16.08 10.78
C GLN A 587 -15.19 14.63 11.22
N ALA A 588 -14.15 13.91 11.68
CA ALA A 588 -14.29 12.57 12.23
C ALA A 588 -15.11 12.55 13.52
N LYS A 589 -14.87 13.51 14.41
CA LYS A 589 -15.68 13.71 15.61
C LYS A 589 -17.15 13.98 15.25
N LEU A 590 -17.41 14.88 14.30
CA LEU A 590 -18.77 15.19 13.86
C LEU A 590 -19.49 13.97 13.26
N LEU A 591 -18.77 13.17 12.46
CA LEU A 591 -19.29 11.93 11.88
C LEU A 591 -19.72 10.95 12.98
N LEU A 592 -18.83 10.67 13.93
CA LEU A 592 -19.09 9.72 15.01
C LEU A 592 -20.14 10.23 16.00
N ASP A 593 -20.19 11.53 16.31
CA ASP A 593 -21.26 12.12 17.14
C ASP A 593 -22.64 11.89 16.52
N SER A 594 -22.73 11.91 15.18
CA SER A 594 -23.99 11.69 14.45
C SER A 594 -24.41 10.22 14.31
N SER A 595 -23.45 9.30 14.46
CA SER A 595 -23.64 7.86 14.27
C SER A 595 -23.43 7.04 15.54
N ALA A 596 -23.35 7.70 16.71
CA ALA A 596 -23.01 7.06 17.97
C ALA A 596 -24.00 5.96 18.37
N ARG A 597 -23.51 4.73 18.48
CA ARG A 597 -24.31 3.58 18.93
C ARG A 597 -24.18 3.41 20.45
N PRO A 598 -25.26 3.09 21.19
CA PRO A 598 -25.18 2.87 22.63
C PRO A 598 -24.21 1.75 23.02
N GLY A 599 -23.22 2.08 23.85
CA GLY A 599 -22.24 1.12 24.38
C GLY A 599 -21.06 0.81 23.46
N THR A 600 -20.90 1.56 22.36
CA THR A 600 -19.69 1.51 21.53
C THR A 600 -18.64 2.49 22.04
N ARG A 601 -17.36 2.21 21.72
CA ARG A 601 -16.27 3.16 21.98
C ARG A 601 -15.91 3.93 20.71
N PRO A 602 -16.12 5.26 20.66
CA PRO A 602 -15.76 6.05 19.48
C PRO A 602 -14.24 6.14 19.35
N THR A 603 -13.73 5.80 18.17
CA THR A 603 -12.30 5.72 17.89
C THR A 603 -11.97 6.46 16.60
N ILE A 604 -10.96 7.33 16.63
CA ILE A 604 -10.45 8.04 15.45
C ILE A 604 -9.08 7.47 15.11
N LEU A 605 -8.86 7.13 13.85
CA LEU A 605 -7.56 6.72 13.34
C LEU A 605 -7.09 7.73 12.29
N VAL A 606 -6.07 8.53 12.62
CA VAL A 606 -5.54 9.58 11.77
C VAL A 606 -4.26 9.13 11.07
N MET A 607 -4.21 9.26 9.74
CA MET A 607 -3.05 8.95 8.91
C MET A 607 -2.57 10.18 8.17
N THR A 608 -1.26 10.39 8.11
CA THR A 608 -0.65 11.46 7.33
C THR A 608 0.75 11.10 6.85
N ASP A 609 1.17 11.66 5.73
CA ASP A 609 2.56 11.66 5.27
C ASP A 609 3.23 13.03 5.33
N GLY A 610 2.53 14.04 5.83
CA GLY A 610 2.89 15.43 5.61
C GLY A 610 2.62 16.32 6.81
N ASN A 611 3.26 17.48 6.80
CA ASN A 611 3.08 18.49 7.84
C ASN A 611 1.79 19.28 7.61
N PRO A 612 0.98 19.50 8.67
CA PRO A 612 -0.22 20.30 8.53
C PRO A 612 0.15 21.74 8.15
N ASN A 613 -0.56 22.27 7.16
CA ASN A 613 -0.29 23.59 6.59
C ASN A 613 -1.59 24.41 6.34
N VAL A 614 -2.75 23.87 6.69
CA VAL A 614 -4.06 24.53 6.61
C VAL A 614 -4.84 24.38 7.91
N THR A 615 -5.73 25.34 8.18
CA THR A 615 -6.70 25.32 9.28
C THR A 615 -8.07 25.73 8.78
N ASP A 616 -9.13 25.29 9.45
CA ASP A 616 -10.48 25.78 9.15
C ASP A 616 -10.65 27.24 9.55
N SER A 617 -11.58 27.96 8.91
CA SER A 617 -11.85 29.35 9.27
C SER A 617 -12.49 29.48 10.66
N GLY A 618 -12.15 30.54 11.39
CA GLY A 618 -12.83 30.89 12.65
C GLY A 618 -12.36 30.14 13.88
N TRP A 619 -11.29 29.34 13.79
CA TRP A 619 -10.67 28.73 14.96
C TRP A 619 -9.77 29.74 15.71
N SER A 620 -9.55 29.50 16.99
CA SER A 620 -8.61 30.26 17.83
C SER A 620 -7.90 29.34 18.80
N PHE A 621 -6.65 29.63 19.12
CA PHE A 621 -5.90 28.87 20.12
C PHE A 621 -6.35 29.23 21.55
N PRO A 622 -6.68 28.25 22.42
CA PRO A 622 -7.10 28.50 23.79
C PRO A 622 -6.05 29.26 24.60
N TYR A 623 -6.49 30.22 25.42
CA TYR A 623 -5.59 31.05 26.25
C TYR A 623 -5.04 30.29 27.47
N ASN A 624 -5.74 29.24 27.90
CA ASN A 624 -5.40 28.38 29.03
C ASN A 624 -4.76 27.06 28.59
N TRP A 625 -4.11 27.04 27.42
CA TRP A 625 -3.41 25.86 26.96
C TRP A 625 -2.11 25.66 27.75
N ASP A 626 -2.08 24.61 28.56
CA ASP A 626 -0.93 24.24 29.36
C ASP A 626 -0.19 23.07 28.68
N TRP A 627 1.02 23.33 28.21
CA TRP A 627 1.80 22.31 27.48
C TRP A 627 2.43 21.28 28.41
N ASP A 628 2.84 21.72 29.60
CA ASP A 628 3.43 20.84 30.61
C ASP A 628 2.36 19.89 31.14
N GLU A 629 1.13 20.36 31.37
CA GLU A 629 0.04 19.47 31.79
C GLU A 629 -0.39 18.47 30.69
N LEU A 630 -0.43 18.92 29.44
CA LEU A 630 -1.03 18.14 28.34
C LEU A 630 -0.05 17.17 27.66
N PHE A 631 1.25 17.45 27.71
CA PHE A 631 2.27 16.71 26.94
C PHE A 631 3.51 16.33 27.75
N ASP A 632 3.42 16.27 29.07
CA ASP A 632 4.43 15.63 29.92
C ASP A 632 4.28 14.10 29.82
N TYR A 633 5.13 13.46 29.00
CA TYR A 633 5.05 12.04 28.72
C TYR A 633 5.71 11.19 29.80
N ASP A 634 6.68 11.73 30.53
CA ASP A 634 7.48 10.98 31.52
C ASP A 634 7.16 11.34 32.98
N GLY A 635 6.31 12.33 33.20
CA GLY A 635 5.82 12.75 34.51
C GLY A 635 6.80 13.63 35.29
N ASP A 636 7.77 14.27 34.61
CA ASP A 636 8.79 15.10 35.25
C ASP A 636 8.31 16.54 35.53
N GLY A 637 7.15 16.92 35.00
CA GLY A 637 6.52 18.22 35.15
C GLY A 637 6.86 19.24 34.06
N ASP A 638 7.68 18.87 33.07
CA ASP A 638 7.99 19.65 31.87
C ASP A 638 7.40 18.95 30.62
N GLY A 639 6.79 19.71 29.70
CA GLY A 639 6.18 19.16 28.49
C GLY A 639 7.22 18.65 27.47
N ASP A 640 6.98 17.48 26.89
CA ASP A 640 7.86 16.88 25.87
C ASP A 640 7.59 17.39 24.45
N TYR A 641 6.44 18.04 24.22
CA TYR A 641 6.05 18.52 22.91
C TYR A 641 5.56 19.96 22.94
N TYR A 642 6.08 20.73 21.97
CA TYR A 642 5.76 22.14 21.78
C TYR A 642 5.73 22.47 20.30
N THR A 643 4.82 23.35 19.89
CA THR A 643 4.79 23.85 18.50
C THR A 643 4.35 25.31 18.37
N SER A 644 4.97 26.02 17.44
CA SER A 644 4.57 27.36 16.99
C SER A 644 3.74 27.35 15.71
N SER A 645 3.58 26.18 15.05
CA SER A 645 2.80 26.07 13.82
C SER A 645 1.31 26.26 14.12
N SER A 646 0.70 27.24 13.45
CA SER A 646 -0.74 27.49 13.54
C SER A 646 -1.56 26.25 13.18
N ALA A 647 -1.15 25.51 12.15
CA ALA A 647 -1.86 24.31 11.69
C ALA A 647 -1.67 23.11 12.63
N ALA A 648 -0.49 22.94 13.21
CA ALA A 648 -0.25 21.92 14.24
C ALA A 648 -1.06 22.21 15.52
N ARG A 649 -1.09 23.48 15.96
CA ARG A 649 -1.93 23.93 17.07
C ARG A 649 -3.42 23.68 16.80
N TYR A 650 -3.88 23.94 15.59
CA TYR A 650 -5.26 23.63 15.20
C TYR A 650 -5.57 22.13 15.34
N ALA A 651 -4.68 21.26 14.86
CA ALA A 651 -4.83 19.82 15.01
C ALA A 651 -4.90 19.37 16.48
N LEU A 652 -4.02 19.89 17.34
CA LEU A 652 -4.05 19.59 18.77
C LEU A 652 -5.32 20.05 19.47
N VAL A 653 -5.83 21.24 19.14
CA VAL A 653 -7.09 21.75 19.70
C VAL A 653 -8.25 20.83 19.32
N ARG A 654 -8.34 20.40 18.06
CA ARG A 654 -9.40 19.47 17.60
C ARG A 654 -9.25 18.08 18.19
N ALA A 655 -8.01 17.60 18.37
CA ALA A 655 -7.74 16.36 19.09
C ALA A 655 -8.22 16.45 20.54
N LYS A 656 -7.88 17.54 21.25
CA LYS A 656 -8.33 17.77 22.63
C LYS A 656 -9.85 17.82 22.74
N GLU A 657 -10.53 18.50 21.83
CA GLU A 657 -12.01 18.54 21.81
C GLU A 657 -12.65 17.16 21.63
N ALA A 658 -12.06 16.29 20.81
CA ALA A 658 -12.52 14.90 20.68
C ALA A 658 -12.22 14.09 21.95
N VAL A 659 -11.03 14.23 22.52
CA VAL A 659 -10.63 13.53 23.76
C VAL A 659 -11.49 13.93 24.95
N ASP A 660 -11.75 15.22 25.13
CA ASP A 660 -12.63 15.74 26.19
C ASP A 660 -14.08 15.21 26.03
N ALA A 661 -14.46 14.80 24.81
CA ALA A 661 -15.73 14.14 24.51
C ALA A 661 -15.69 12.60 24.65
N GLY A 662 -14.57 12.01 25.08
CA GLY A 662 -14.42 10.58 25.35
C GLY A 662 -13.89 9.73 24.19
N TYR A 663 -13.31 10.34 23.16
CA TYR A 663 -12.79 9.65 21.99
C TYR A 663 -11.35 9.15 22.21
N THR A 664 -11.05 7.97 21.69
CA THR A 664 -9.66 7.50 21.55
C THR A 664 -9.11 7.90 20.18
N ILE A 665 -7.88 8.43 20.12
CA ILE A 665 -7.24 8.84 18.85
C ILE A 665 -5.95 8.05 18.65
N HIS A 666 -5.92 7.22 17.61
CA HIS A 666 -4.72 6.57 17.10
C HIS A 666 -4.13 7.37 15.94
N THR A 667 -2.81 7.35 15.81
CA THR A 667 -2.12 8.04 14.72
C THR A 667 -1.17 7.11 13.98
N MET A 668 -1.04 7.35 12.68
CA MET A 668 -0.06 6.70 11.82
C MET A 668 0.62 7.75 10.95
N THR A 669 1.95 7.71 10.93
CA THR A 669 2.78 8.49 10.00
C THR A 669 3.34 7.54 8.96
N VAL A 670 3.34 7.97 7.69
CA VAL A 670 3.87 7.18 6.58
C VAL A 670 4.78 8.06 5.74
N GLY A 671 5.96 7.56 5.35
CA GLY A 671 6.86 8.31 4.49
C GLY A 671 7.73 9.32 5.25
N SER A 672 8.60 10.01 4.52
CA SER A 672 9.66 10.85 5.11
C SER A 672 9.23 12.29 5.42
N GLY A 673 8.08 12.72 4.90
CA GLY A 673 7.58 14.10 5.02
C GLY A 673 6.70 14.37 6.25
N ALA A 674 6.36 13.34 7.01
CA ALA A 674 5.44 13.43 8.15
C ALA A 674 6.10 14.12 9.36
N ASP A 675 5.28 14.57 10.31
CA ASP A 675 5.71 15.02 11.64
C ASP A 675 5.35 13.96 12.70
N PRO A 676 6.25 12.98 12.98
CA PRO A 676 6.02 11.97 14.02
C PRO A 676 5.84 12.57 15.41
N SER A 677 6.44 13.73 15.69
CA SER A 677 6.34 14.37 17.01
C SER A 677 4.94 14.94 17.24
N LEU A 678 4.37 15.62 16.24
CA LEU A 678 2.98 16.08 16.29
C LEU A 678 2.00 14.91 16.41
N MET A 679 2.18 13.87 15.59
CA MET A 679 1.28 12.73 15.58
C MET A 679 1.35 11.96 16.91
N ARG A 680 2.55 11.81 17.50
CA ARG A 680 2.71 11.29 18.86
C ARG A 680 1.96 12.13 19.90
N ALA A 681 2.04 13.46 19.80
CA ALA A 681 1.32 14.37 20.71
C ALA A 681 -0.21 14.21 20.58
N ILE A 682 -0.73 14.05 19.36
CA ILE A 682 -2.16 13.78 19.11
C ILE A 682 -2.58 12.43 19.71
N ALA A 683 -1.80 11.37 19.48
CA ALA A 683 -2.09 10.06 20.05
C ALA A 683 -1.98 10.04 21.58
N TRP A 684 -1.02 10.77 22.15
CA TRP A 684 -0.86 10.92 23.59
C TRP A 684 -2.11 11.53 24.22
N LEU A 685 -2.57 12.68 23.71
CA LEU A 685 -3.86 13.27 24.11
C LEU A 685 -4.99 12.25 23.96
N GLY A 686 -4.99 11.54 22.83
CA GLY A 686 -5.94 10.51 22.45
C GLY A 686 -6.00 9.27 23.35
N GLN A 687 -5.07 9.10 24.28
CA GLN A 687 -4.79 7.81 24.96
C GLN A 687 -4.68 6.64 23.96
N GLY A 688 -4.20 6.94 22.75
CA GLY A 688 -4.05 5.99 21.68
C GLY A 688 -2.61 5.53 21.52
N ILE A 689 -2.33 5.01 20.32
CA ILE A 689 -1.00 4.54 19.95
C ILE A 689 -0.58 5.30 18.71
N THR A 690 0.72 5.56 18.61
CA THR A 690 1.34 6.08 17.40
C THR A 690 2.08 4.97 16.69
N ILE A 691 1.95 4.91 15.38
CA ILE A 691 2.77 4.06 14.53
C ILE A 691 3.50 4.93 13.51
N GLU A 692 4.78 4.64 13.34
CA GLU A 692 5.66 5.33 12.41
C GLU A 692 6.13 4.32 11.38
N VAL A 693 5.77 4.57 10.12
CA VAL A 693 6.26 3.83 8.96
C VAL A 693 7.24 4.74 8.24
N THR A 694 8.53 4.43 8.41
CA THR A 694 9.61 5.31 7.97
C THR A 694 9.66 5.39 6.45
N GLY A 695 9.79 6.61 5.90
CA GLY A 695 10.11 6.78 4.48
C GLY A 695 11.52 6.30 4.12
N GLY A 696 11.77 6.17 2.81
CA GLY A 696 13.09 5.78 2.28
C GLY A 696 13.36 4.27 2.21
N GLN A 697 12.38 3.43 2.54
CA GLN A 697 12.46 1.99 2.29
C GLN A 697 11.97 1.64 0.87
N SER A 698 12.14 0.37 0.46
CA SER A 698 11.53 -0.07 -0.79
C SER A 698 10.01 -0.01 -0.68
N VAL A 699 9.34 0.18 -1.82
CA VAL A 699 7.89 0.26 -1.91
C VAL A 699 7.19 -0.95 -1.27
N SER A 700 7.72 -2.16 -1.48
CA SER A 700 7.20 -3.39 -0.88
C SER A 700 7.39 -3.45 0.64
N ASP A 701 8.50 -2.91 1.15
CA ASP A 701 8.76 -2.88 2.59
C ASP A 701 7.82 -1.89 3.29
N MET A 702 7.62 -0.71 2.69
CA MET A 702 6.67 0.27 3.20
C MET A 702 5.25 -0.29 3.25
N GLU A 703 4.81 -0.98 2.20
CA GLU A 703 3.49 -1.64 2.19
C GLU A 703 3.36 -2.68 3.30
N ALA A 704 4.39 -3.51 3.51
CA ALA A 704 4.41 -4.51 4.59
C ALA A 704 4.38 -3.85 5.98
N GLU A 705 5.12 -2.75 6.20
CA GLU A 705 5.11 -2.00 7.46
C GLU A 705 3.76 -1.34 7.72
N VAL A 706 3.14 -0.71 6.71
CA VAL A 706 1.79 -0.14 6.82
C VAL A 706 0.78 -1.24 7.15
N MET A 707 0.83 -2.39 6.48
CA MET A 707 -0.05 -3.52 6.79
C MET A 707 0.12 -4.03 8.23
N ALA A 708 1.36 -4.18 8.68
CA ALA A 708 1.65 -4.54 10.07
C ALA A 708 1.13 -3.49 11.06
N ALA A 709 1.23 -2.20 10.71
CA ALA A 709 0.72 -1.09 11.50
C ALA A 709 -0.80 -1.14 11.66
N PHE A 710 -1.53 -1.34 10.56
CA PHE A 710 -2.98 -1.49 10.59
C PHE A 710 -3.43 -2.69 11.43
N ASN A 711 -2.75 -3.83 11.32
CA ASN A 711 -3.04 -4.99 12.17
C ASN A 711 -2.85 -4.69 13.67
N ARG A 712 -1.82 -3.92 14.04
CA ARG A 712 -1.60 -3.51 15.43
C ARG A 712 -2.70 -2.58 15.95
N ILE A 713 -3.18 -1.65 15.13
CA ILE A 713 -4.28 -0.76 15.50
C ILE A 713 -5.60 -1.52 15.58
N ALA A 714 -5.86 -2.42 14.64
CA ALA A 714 -7.07 -3.21 14.62
C ALA A 714 -7.19 -4.11 15.86
N ALA A 715 -6.06 -4.67 16.31
CA ALA A 715 -5.94 -5.43 17.54
C ALA A 715 -6.03 -4.58 18.83
N PHE A 716 -5.95 -3.26 18.74
CA PHE A 716 -6.15 -2.38 19.89
C PHE A 716 -7.64 -2.23 20.19
N VAL A 717 -8.19 -3.25 20.84
CA VAL A 717 -9.58 -3.26 21.33
C VAL A 717 -9.69 -2.56 22.68
N PRO A 718 -10.87 -2.05 23.04
CA PRO A 718 -11.13 -1.59 24.41
C PRO A 718 -10.83 -2.68 25.44
N PRO A 719 -10.39 -2.30 26.66
CA PRO A 719 -10.22 -3.27 27.73
C PRO A 719 -11.53 -4.00 27.97
N ALA A 720 -11.46 -5.31 28.16
CA ALA A 720 -12.64 -6.13 28.41
C ALA A 720 -13.37 -5.66 29.68
N LYS A 721 -14.70 -5.75 29.67
CA LYS A 721 -15.55 -5.38 30.80
C LYS A 721 -16.28 -6.60 31.33
N LEU A 722 -16.39 -6.69 32.65
CA LEU A 722 -17.23 -7.71 33.29
C LEU A 722 -18.69 -7.42 33.02
N VAL A 723 -19.46 -8.48 32.79
CA VAL A 723 -20.91 -8.47 32.64
C VAL A 723 -21.50 -9.59 33.48
N GLN A 724 -22.73 -9.42 33.95
CA GLN A 724 -23.40 -10.51 34.64
C GLN A 724 -23.64 -11.67 33.66
N PRO A 725 -23.15 -12.89 33.97
CA PRO A 725 -23.55 -14.06 33.21
C PRO A 725 -25.03 -14.31 33.51
N GLU A 726 -25.88 -14.12 32.50
CA GLU A 726 -27.31 -14.46 32.57
C GLU A 726 -27.54 -15.95 32.83
#